data_AF-A0A8B9PPK9-F1
#
_entry.id   AF-A0A8B9PPK9-F1
#
_cell.length_a   1.000
_cell.length_b   1.000
_cell.length_c   1.000
_cell.angle_alpha   90.00
_cell.angle_beta   90.00
_cell.angle_gamma   90.00
#
_symmetry.space_group_name_H-M   'P 1'
#
loop_
_entity.id
_entity.type
_entity.pdbx_description
1 polymer ?
#
loop_
_entity_poly.entity_id
_entity_poly.type
_entity_poly.pdbx_seq_one_letter_code
_entity_poly.pdbx_strand_id
1 'polypeptide(L)'
;GRQSPTKNAANGSPSKCPRFVKIKNWETGSVLHDTLHLKTATACTEQICMGSVMTPSQHVRKSEDIRTKEEVLLLAKDFIDQYYSSIKRSGSKAHMERLEEVTKEIETTDTYQLRDTELIYGAKHAWRNAARCVGRIQWSKLQVFDARDCTTAHGMFNYICNHIKYATNKGNLRSAITIFPQRTDSKHDFRIWNAQLIRYAGYKQPDGTILGDPANAELTEICIQQGWKAPYGRFDILPLLLQANGNDPELFEIPPELVLEVPIRHPKFEWFKDLGLKWYGLPAVSNMLLEIGGLEFSACPFSGWYMGTEIGVRDYCDNSRYNMLEQVAKKMNLDMRKTSSLWKDQALVEINIAVLYSFQVTIVDHHSATESFIKHMENEYRCRGGCPADWVWIVPPMSGSITPVFHQEMLNYRLTPSFEYQPDPWNTHVWKGVNGTPTKKRAIGFKKLAKAVKFSAKLMGQAMAKRVKATILYATETGKSQVYAKTLCEIFKHAFDAKVMSMDEYDIVHLEHETMVLVVTSTFGNGDPPENGEKFGCALMEMKNPNSNLEERKFSVFGLGSRAYPHFCAFARAVDTLLEELGGERILRMGEGDELCGQEESFRTWAKKVFKVALFLYANNSLISNDRSWKRSKFRLTYVAEAPELTQGTHMRLPRRALDVGQVEEDRSTIFVRLHTNGHQELQYLPGDHLGVFPGNHEDLVNALIDRLEDAPPANQLVKVELLEERNTALDENRVPPCTIFQAFKYYLDITTPPTPLLLQQFALLATSEKEKKRLQVLSKEYEEWKWSKNPTIVEVLEEFRSVQMPSTLLLTQLPLLQPRYYSISSSPDMYPGEVHLTVAVVSYRTRDGEGPIHHGVCSSWLNRIQTDEVVPCFVRGAPGFHLPQDPKVPCILIGPGTGIAPFRSFWQQRLFEIQHKGLKPCPMVLVFGCRQSRIDHIYKEETLCAKTQGVFRELYTAYSREPDKPKKYVQDVLQEQLAQTVYKALKEQGGHIYVCGDVTMAGDVLKTIQRIVRQQGQLSDDSRYHEDIFGVTLRTYEVTNRLRSESIAFIEESKKDTDE
;
A
#
# COMPACT_ATOMS: atom_id res chain seq x y z
N GLY A 1 48.93 -29.09 -39.92
CA GLY A 1 48.41 -30.46 -39.97
C GLY A 1 49.00 -31.28 -38.83
N ARG A 2 48.36 -32.40 -38.48
CA ARG A 2 48.73 -33.42 -37.47
C ARG A 2 48.70 -33.06 -35.96
N GLN A 3 47.91 -33.90 -35.25
CA GLN A 3 48.08 -34.46 -33.88
C GLN A 3 47.68 -33.68 -32.61
N SER A 4 46.55 -34.12 -32.03
CA SER A 4 46.15 -34.14 -30.60
C SER A 4 47.00 -35.19 -29.80
N PRO A 5 46.84 -35.47 -28.46
CA PRO A 5 45.59 -35.45 -27.66
C PRO A 5 45.66 -35.10 -26.13
N THR A 6 44.50 -34.90 -25.49
CA THR A 6 43.97 -35.77 -24.39
C THR A 6 42.56 -35.34 -23.95
N LYS A 7 41.80 -36.27 -23.36
CA LYS A 7 40.40 -36.09 -22.90
C LYS A 7 40.35 -35.82 -21.40
N ASN A 8 39.32 -35.10 -20.94
CA ASN A 8 38.44 -35.58 -19.87
C ASN A 8 37.03 -34.97 -20.06
N ALA A 9 35.99 -35.70 -19.63
CA ALA A 9 34.62 -35.47 -20.09
C ALA A 9 33.62 -35.21 -18.95
N ALA A 10 32.67 -34.31 -19.21
CA ALA A 10 31.37 -34.27 -18.55
C ALA A 10 30.32 -33.71 -19.53
N ASN A 11 29.12 -34.29 -19.50
CA ASN A 11 28.06 -34.12 -20.50
C ASN A 11 27.63 -32.66 -20.76
N GLY A 12 27.64 -32.27 -22.04
CA GLY A 12 26.94 -31.09 -22.56
C GLY A 12 26.56 -31.33 -24.03
N SER A 13 25.31 -31.03 -24.41
CA SER A 13 24.81 -31.23 -25.77
C SER A 13 25.45 -30.25 -26.77
N PRO A 14 25.42 -30.53 -28.10
CA PRO A 14 26.12 -29.71 -29.08
C PRO A 14 25.61 -28.26 -29.07
N SER A 15 26.57 -27.35 -29.13
CA SER A 15 26.40 -25.90 -29.22
C SER A 15 25.16 -25.47 -30.02
N LYS A 16 24.18 -24.84 -29.35
CA LYS A 16 23.26 -23.94 -30.06
C LYS A 16 24.11 -22.84 -30.69
N CYS A 17 24.17 -22.76 -32.02
CA CYS A 17 24.68 -21.57 -32.69
C CYS A 17 23.98 -20.32 -32.11
N PRO A 18 24.68 -19.20 -31.90
CA PRO A 18 24.07 -17.96 -31.41
C PRO A 18 22.91 -17.59 -32.35
N ARG A 19 21.68 -17.73 -31.86
CA ARG A 19 20.49 -17.33 -32.61
C ARG A 19 20.44 -15.81 -32.60
N PHE A 20 20.82 -15.20 -33.73
CA PHE A 20 20.61 -13.78 -33.98
C PHE A 20 19.16 -13.41 -33.64
N VAL A 21 18.97 -12.29 -32.94
CA VAL A 21 17.62 -11.88 -32.54
C VAL A 21 16.91 -11.37 -33.77
N LYS A 22 15.78 -11.99 -34.08
CA LYS A 22 14.88 -11.51 -35.12
C LYS A 22 14.11 -10.33 -34.54
N ILE A 23 14.23 -9.17 -35.17
CA ILE A 23 13.33 -8.05 -34.94
C ILE A 23 12.39 -7.93 -36.13
N LYS A 24 11.11 -7.74 -35.85
CA LYS A 24 10.04 -7.66 -36.83
C LYS A 24 9.48 -6.24 -36.89
N ASN A 25 9.24 -5.78 -38.11
CA ASN A 25 8.33 -4.68 -38.36
C ASN A 25 6.91 -5.25 -38.47
N TRP A 26 6.01 -4.89 -37.56
CA TRP A 26 4.67 -5.46 -37.49
C TRP A 26 3.70 -4.88 -38.52
N GLU A 27 4.04 -3.75 -39.15
CA GLU A 27 3.26 -3.10 -40.20
C GLU A 27 3.60 -3.66 -41.59
N THR A 28 4.89 -3.71 -41.95
CA THR A 28 5.37 -4.21 -43.25
C THR A 28 5.60 -5.72 -43.30
N GLY A 29 5.67 -6.38 -42.14
CA GLY A 29 6.04 -7.79 -42.01
C GLY A 29 7.53 -8.08 -42.23
N SER A 30 8.36 -7.07 -42.52
CA SER A 30 9.81 -7.25 -42.70
C SER A 30 10.50 -7.73 -41.43
N VAL A 31 11.55 -8.55 -41.58
CA VAL A 31 12.32 -9.13 -40.47
C VAL A 31 13.80 -8.85 -40.67
N LEU A 32 14.40 -8.16 -39.70
CA LEU A 32 15.84 -7.91 -39.62
C LEU A 32 16.44 -8.85 -38.56
N HIS A 33 17.73 -9.15 -38.69
CA HIS A 33 18.44 -10.03 -37.75
C HIS A 33 19.55 -9.22 -37.08
N ASP A 34 19.46 -9.03 -35.76
CA ASP A 34 20.49 -8.32 -35.00
C ASP A 34 21.60 -9.28 -34.55
N THR A 35 22.80 -8.93 -35.01
CA THR A 35 24.06 -9.64 -34.81
C THR A 35 25.00 -8.91 -33.85
N LEU A 36 24.69 -7.65 -33.50
CA LEU A 36 25.52 -6.80 -32.65
C LEU A 36 25.11 -6.90 -31.17
N HIS A 37 23.82 -7.05 -30.87
CA HIS A 37 23.33 -7.14 -29.49
C HIS A 37 24.07 -8.21 -28.67
N LEU A 38 24.40 -9.36 -29.28
CA LEU A 38 25.08 -10.48 -28.61
C LEU A 38 26.53 -10.16 -28.17
N LYS A 39 27.11 -9.05 -28.65
CA LYS A 39 28.45 -8.59 -28.29
C LYS A 39 28.43 -7.57 -27.15
N THR A 40 27.26 -7.29 -26.57
CA THR A 40 27.01 -6.14 -25.70
C THR A 40 26.05 -6.51 -24.57
N ALA A 41 26.17 -5.85 -23.41
CA ALA A 41 25.21 -6.03 -22.33
C ALA A 41 23.85 -5.37 -22.67
N THR A 42 22.75 -6.05 -22.32
CA THR A 42 21.39 -5.52 -22.48
C THR A 42 20.99 -4.67 -21.28
N ALA A 43 20.25 -3.59 -21.53
CA ALA A 43 19.71 -2.70 -20.47
C ALA A 43 18.65 -3.37 -19.57
N CYS A 44 18.11 -4.53 -19.96
CA CYS A 44 16.98 -5.19 -19.32
C CYS A 44 17.44 -6.40 -18.48
N THR A 45 16.83 -6.60 -17.31
CA THR A 45 17.04 -7.81 -16.48
C THR A 45 16.00 -8.87 -16.81
N GLU A 46 16.17 -10.09 -16.28
CA GLU A 46 15.19 -11.18 -16.43
C GLU A 46 13.81 -10.86 -15.83
N GLN A 47 13.72 -9.85 -14.96
CA GLN A 47 12.51 -9.50 -14.21
C GLN A 47 11.84 -8.21 -14.71
N ILE A 48 12.62 -7.21 -15.13
CA ILE A 48 12.14 -5.89 -15.54
C ILE A 48 12.96 -5.38 -16.72
N CYS A 49 12.29 -4.98 -17.79
CA CYS A 49 12.98 -4.33 -18.90
C CYS A 49 13.12 -2.83 -18.65
N MET A 50 14.32 -2.39 -18.24
CA MET A 50 14.62 -0.98 -17.96
C MET A 50 14.53 -0.07 -19.20
N GLY A 51 14.47 -0.64 -20.40
CA GLY A 51 14.10 0.08 -21.62
C GLY A 51 12.68 0.67 -21.60
N SER A 52 11.84 0.29 -20.62
CA SER A 52 10.55 0.94 -20.37
C SER A 52 10.65 2.29 -19.62
N VAL A 53 11.84 2.66 -19.12
CA VAL A 53 12.02 3.84 -18.26
C VAL A 53 12.54 5.03 -19.07
N MET A 54 11.79 6.13 -19.05
CA MET A 54 12.15 7.40 -19.71
C MET A 54 13.54 7.93 -19.29
N THR A 55 13.97 7.74 -18.05
CA THR A 55 15.30 8.15 -17.52
C THR A 55 15.87 7.06 -16.58
N PRO A 56 16.56 6.03 -17.12
CA PRO A 56 16.99 4.88 -16.33
C PRO A 56 18.28 5.17 -15.55
N SER A 57 18.16 5.33 -14.23
CA SER A 57 19.26 5.66 -13.31
C SER A 57 20.41 4.64 -13.29
N GLN A 58 20.17 3.39 -13.69
CA GLN A 58 21.17 2.33 -13.73
C GLN A 58 22.26 2.50 -14.82
N HIS A 59 22.09 3.44 -15.76
CA HIS A 59 23.05 3.68 -16.85
C HIS A 59 23.99 4.86 -16.60
N VAL A 60 24.00 5.39 -15.37
CA VAL A 60 24.83 6.52 -14.95
C VAL A 60 26.24 6.02 -14.60
N ARG A 61 27.23 6.42 -15.40
CA ARG A 61 28.66 6.14 -15.22
C ARG A 61 29.21 7.02 -14.10
N LYS A 62 29.57 6.43 -12.96
CA LYS A 62 30.04 7.20 -11.80
C LYS A 62 31.50 7.60 -11.99
N SER A 63 31.91 8.69 -11.34
CA SER A 63 33.31 9.12 -11.26
C SER A 63 34.21 8.12 -10.51
N GLU A 64 33.63 7.25 -9.69
CA GLU A 64 34.35 6.24 -8.90
C GLU A 64 34.67 4.97 -9.73
N ASP A 65 34.02 4.77 -10.88
CA ASP A 65 34.14 3.56 -11.71
C ASP A 65 35.37 3.60 -12.65
N ILE A 66 36.57 3.94 -12.14
CA ILE A 66 37.80 4.05 -12.95
C ILE A 66 38.10 2.71 -13.63
N ARG A 67 38.33 2.73 -14.96
CA ARG A 67 38.67 1.53 -15.74
C ARG A 67 40.06 1.02 -15.37
N THR A 68 40.25 -0.30 -15.36
CA THR A 68 41.60 -0.85 -15.20
C THR A 68 42.42 -0.67 -16.48
N LYS A 69 43.74 -0.73 -16.33
CA LYS A 69 44.71 -0.66 -17.45
C LYS A 69 44.41 -1.70 -18.53
N GLU A 70 44.01 -2.90 -18.12
CA GLU A 70 43.67 -4.02 -19.00
C GLU A 70 42.38 -3.75 -19.79
N GLU A 71 41.37 -3.14 -19.15
CA GLU A 71 40.13 -2.73 -19.79
C GLU A 71 40.38 -1.62 -20.82
N VAL A 72 41.17 -0.59 -20.45
CA VAL A 72 41.57 0.50 -21.37
C VAL A 72 42.35 -0.07 -22.55
N LEU A 73 43.29 -0.98 -22.33
CA LEU A 73 44.08 -1.62 -23.39
C LEU A 73 43.21 -2.43 -24.36
N LEU A 74 42.21 -3.17 -23.86
CA LEU A 74 41.29 -3.96 -24.68
C LEU A 74 40.38 -3.05 -25.53
N LEU A 75 39.80 -2.01 -24.93
CA LEU A 75 38.94 -1.05 -25.62
C LEU A 75 39.71 -0.18 -26.62
N ALA A 76 40.94 0.20 -26.30
CA ALA A 76 41.81 0.98 -27.19
C ALA A 76 42.19 0.16 -28.44
N LYS A 77 42.56 -1.11 -28.27
CA LYS A 77 42.87 -2.01 -29.39
C LYS A 77 41.67 -2.20 -30.32
N ASP A 78 40.50 -2.55 -29.77
CA ASP A 78 39.27 -2.70 -30.57
C ASP A 78 38.90 -1.40 -31.30
N PHE A 79 39.03 -0.24 -30.64
CA PHE A 79 38.77 1.05 -31.28
C PHE A 79 39.75 1.39 -32.42
N ILE A 80 41.06 1.13 -32.24
CA ILE A 80 42.06 1.33 -33.29
C ILE A 80 41.84 0.36 -34.45
N ASP A 81 41.53 -0.91 -34.18
CA ASP A 81 41.12 -1.91 -35.18
C ASP A 81 39.90 -1.43 -35.98
N GLN A 82 38.86 -0.91 -35.31
CA GLN A 82 37.68 -0.32 -35.93
C GLN A 82 38.05 0.87 -36.82
N TYR A 83 38.86 1.82 -36.32
CA TYR A 83 39.29 3.00 -37.07
C TYR A 83 40.06 2.63 -38.34
N TYR A 84 41.10 1.80 -38.23
CA TYR A 84 41.90 1.38 -39.39
C TYR A 84 41.12 0.50 -40.37
N SER A 85 40.15 -0.27 -39.89
CA SER A 85 39.21 -1.00 -40.77
C SER A 85 38.32 -0.03 -41.56
N SER A 86 37.82 1.04 -40.94
CA SER A 86 36.96 2.03 -41.61
C SER A 86 37.65 2.75 -42.77
N ILE A 87 38.96 3.04 -42.64
CA ILE A 87 39.78 3.65 -43.69
C ILE A 87 40.44 2.63 -44.62
N LYS A 88 40.08 1.34 -44.52
CA LYS A 88 40.61 0.23 -45.33
C LYS A 88 42.14 0.04 -45.22
N ARG A 89 42.71 0.28 -44.03
CA ARG A 89 44.14 0.11 -43.71
C ARG A 89 44.42 -0.87 -42.57
N SER A 90 43.43 -1.69 -42.18
CA SER A 90 43.64 -2.80 -41.23
C SER A 90 44.76 -3.73 -41.71
N GLY A 91 45.57 -4.23 -40.77
CA GLY A 91 46.77 -5.04 -41.05
C GLY A 91 47.94 -4.31 -41.72
N SER A 92 47.87 -3.00 -42.00
CA SER A 92 48.99 -2.25 -42.59
C SER A 92 50.11 -1.95 -41.59
N LYS A 93 51.32 -1.60 -42.05
CA LYS A 93 52.45 -1.23 -41.17
C LYS A 93 52.08 -0.13 -40.17
N ALA A 94 51.46 0.94 -40.66
CA ALA A 94 50.99 2.07 -39.84
C ALA A 94 49.87 1.69 -38.85
N HIS A 95 49.16 0.58 -39.06
CA HIS A 95 48.18 0.04 -38.11
C HIS A 95 48.89 -0.67 -36.96
N MET A 96 49.81 -1.58 -37.29
CA MET A 96 50.59 -2.32 -36.29
C MET A 96 51.46 -1.39 -35.44
N GLU A 97 52.11 -0.40 -36.07
CA GLU A 97 52.88 0.63 -35.36
C GLU A 97 52.02 1.45 -34.40
N ARG A 98 50.77 1.79 -34.78
CA ARG A 98 49.86 2.54 -33.90
C ARG A 98 49.34 1.67 -32.75
N LEU A 99 49.06 0.38 -32.99
CA LEU A 99 48.69 -0.56 -31.92
C LEU A 99 49.84 -0.76 -30.91
N GLU A 100 51.08 -0.81 -31.37
CA GLU A 100 52.27 -0.89 -30.52
C GLU A 100 52.49 0.41 -29.73
N GLU A 101 52.39 1.57 -30.39
CA GLU A 101 52.46 2.91 -29.77
C GLU A 101 51.40 3.06 -28.65
N VAL A 102 50.12 2.79 -28.94
CA VAL A 102 49.02 2.86 -27.97
C VAL A 102 49.19 1.84 -26.84
N THR A 103 49.63 0.62 -27.15
CA THR A 103 49.94 -0.39 -26.10
C THR A 103 51.02 0.12 -25.16
N LYS A 104 52.08 0.72 -25.69
CA LYS A 104 53.20 1.26 -24.91
C LYS A 104 52.82 2.51 -24.12
N GLU A 105 51.99 3.41 -24.67
CA GLU A 105 51.42 4.56 -23.94
C GLU A 105 50.65 4.06 -22.70
N ILE A 106 49.75 3.09 -22.87
CA ILE A 106 48.95 2.52 -21.77
C ILE A 106 49.83 1.74 -20.79
N GLU A 107 50.83 1.00 -21.27
CA GLU A 107 51.78 0.29 -20.43
C GLU A 107 52.62 1.23 -19.54
N THR A 108 52.91 2.45 -20.00
CA THR A 108 53.77 3.41 -19.29
C THR A 108 53.02 4.49 -18.52
N THR A 109 51.79 4.83 -18.90
CA THR A 109 51.03 5.98 -18.33
C THR A 109 49.60 5.63 -17.89
N ASP A 110 49.19 4.36 -18.01
CA ASP A 110 47.83 3.85 -17.76
C ASP A 110 46.73 4.49 -18.64
N THR A 111 47.12 5.29 -19.64
CA THR A 111 46.23 5.95 -20.61
C THR A 111 46.93 6.11 -21.96
N TYR A 112 46.28 6.74 -22.93
CA TYR A 112 46.88 7.12 -24.22
C TYR A 112 46.22 8.40 -24.78
N GLN A 113 46.79 8.95 -25.84
CA GLN A 113 46.24 10.10 -26.55
C GLN A 113 45.69 9.72 -27.92
N LEU A 114 44.46 10.16 -28.23
CA LEU A 114 43.88 10.07 -29.57
C LEU A 114 44.52 11.10 -30.51
N ARG A 115 44.82 10.67 -31.74
CA ARG A 115 45.14 11.58 -32.86
C ARG A 115 43.86 12.27 -33.34
N ASP A 116 43.95 13.45 -33.95
CA ASP A 116 42.79 14.25 -34.36
C ASP A 116 41.80 13.46 -35.24
N THR A 117 42.32 12.66 -36.17
CA THR A 117 41.51 11.80 -37.05
C THR A 117 40.82 10.65 -36.30
N GLU A 118 41.44 10.15 -35.23
CA GLU A 118 40.87 9.12 -34.35
C GLU A 118 39.76 9.75 -33.48
N LEU A 119 40.00 10.94 -32.90
CA LEU A 119 39.00 11.70 -32.15
C LEU A 119 37.76 12.03 -33.00
N ILE A 120 37.97 12.53 -34.23
CA ILE A 120 36.90 12.83 -35.19
C ILE A 120 36.09 11.57 -35.54
N TYR A 121 36.77 10.44 -35.76
CA TYR A 121 36.12 9.16 -36.04
C TYR A 121 35.29 8.67 -34.84
N GLY A 122 35.85 8.74 -33.64
CA GLY A 122 35.24 8.29 -32.39
C GLY A 122 33.98 9.08 -32.04
N ALA A 123 34.05 10.41 -32.04
CA ALA A 123 32.91 11.27 -31.75
C ALA A 123 31.76 11.07 -32.76
N LYS A 124 32.08 10.89 -34.05
CA LYS A 124 31.11 10.55 -35.09
C LYS A 124 30.45 9.20 -34.86
N HIS A 125 31.20 8.19 -34.43
CA HIS A 125 30.67 6.86 -34.13
C HIS A 125 29.87 6.81 -32.83
N ALA A 126 30.22 7.59 -31.80
CA ALA A 126 29.42 7.75 -30.59
C ALA A 126 28.01 8.27 -30.92
N TRP A 127 27.88 9.26 -31.80
CA TRP A 127 26.56 9.73 -32.24
C TRP A 127 25.82 8.69 -33.11
N ARG A 128 26.53 8.01 -34.02
CA ARG A 128 25.99 6.88 -34.80
C ARG A 128 25.45 5.74 -33.92
N ASN A 129 26.03 5.55 -32.74
CA ASN A 129 25.67 4.52 -31.75
C ASN A 129 24.60 4.97 -30.74
N ALA A 130 24.21 6.25 -30.74
CA ALA A 130 23.35 6.84 -29.69
C ALA A 130 21.89 6.36 -29.76
N ALA A 131 21.56 5.31 -29.00
CA ALA A 131 20.25 4.63 -28.99
C ALA A 131 19.03 5.56 -28.81
N ARG A 132 19.21 6.70 -28.12
CA ARG A 132 18.18 7.71 -27.81
C ARG A 132 18.18 8.94 -28.73
N CYS A 133 18.89 8.92 -29.87
CA CYS A 133 18.86 10.01 -30.83
C CYS A 133 18.15 9.59 -32.13
N VAL A 134 16.94 10.11 -32.37
CA VAL A 134 16.17 9.84 -33.61
C VAL A 134 16.84 10.46 -34.85
N GLY A 135 17.37 11.69 -34.74
CA GLY A 135 17.97 12.44 -35.85
C GLY A 135 19.39 12.00 -36.27
N ARG A 136 19.92 10.88 -35.77
CA ARG A 136 21.34 10.51 -35.91
C ARG A 136 21.79 10.05 -37.30
N ILE A 137 20.92 10.06 -38.32
CA ILE A 137 21.32 9.72 -39.70
C ILE A 137 22.44 10.64 -40.23
N GLN A 138 22.51 11.88 -39.73
CA GLN A 138 23.50 12.88 -40.15
C GLN A 138 24.86 12.73 -39.45
N TRP A 139 25.10 11.63 -38.71
CA TRP A 139 26.31 11.42 -37.89
C TRP A 139 27.64 11.70 -38.62
N SER A 140 27.71 11.39 -39.90
CA SER A 140 28.91 11.61 -40.74
C SER A 140 29.25 13.09 -40.96
N LYS A 141 28.26 13.99 -40.82
CA LYS A 141 28.39 15.45 -41.01
C LYS A 141 28.73 16.22 -39.72
N LEU A 142 28.84 15.55 -38.57
CA LEU A 142 29.19 16.20 -37.30
C LEU A 142 30.50 16.99 -37.43
N GLN A 143 30.47 18.29 -37.14
CA GLN A 143 31.68 19.06 -36.94
C GLN A 143 32.26 18.75 -35.56
N VAL A 144 33.55 18.46 -35.49
CA VAL A 144 34.26 18.24 -34.22
C VAL A 144 35.19 19.42 -34.01
N PHE A 145 35.11 20.03 -32.82
CA PHE A 145 36.08 21.00 -32.33
C PHE A 145 36.90 20.32 -31.24
N ASP A 146 38.18 20.11 -31.52
CA ASP A 146 39.12 19.67 -30.49
C ASP A 146 39.44 20.87 -29.58
N ALA A 147 39.21 20.70 -28.29
CA ALA A 147 39.50 21.66 -27.22
C ALA A 147 40.25 20.96 -26.06
N ARG A 148 40.96 19.87 -26.35
CA ARG A 148 41.80 19.14 -25.38
C ARG A 148 43.04 19.91 -24.93
N ASP A 149 43.32 21.05 -25.56
CA ASP A 149 44.33 22.04 -25.15
C ASP A 149 43.82 22.99 -24.05
N CYS A 150 42.51 23.01 -23.79
CA CYS A 150 41.88 23.94 -22.85
C CYS A 150 42.27 23.65 -21.39
N THR A 151 42.76 24.66 -20.68
CA THR A 151 43.25 24.54 -19.29
C THR A 151 42.43 25.30 -18.24
N THR A 152 41.54 26.21 -18.63
CA THR A 152 40.82 27.13 -17.73
C THR A 152 39.33 27.19 -18.03
N ALA A 153 38.50 27.56 -17.05
CA ALA A 153 37.04 27.68 -17.24
C ALA A 153 36.68 28.82 -18.21
N HIS A 154 37.43 29.93 -18.18
CA HIS A 154 37.32 31.00 -19.18
C HIS A 154 37.70 30.51 -20.60
N GLY A 155 38.69 29.62 -20.73
CA GLY A 155 38.98 28.94 -21.98
C GLY A 155 37.80 28.08 -22.47
N MET A 156 37.17 27.31 -21.57
CA MET A 156 35.97 26.54 -21.88
C MET A 156 34.84 27.43 -22.38
N PHE A 157 34.61 28.56 -21.71
CA PHE A 157 33.58 29.53 -22.09
C PHE A 157 33.77 30.08 -23.50
N ASN A 158 35.01 30.42 -23.89
CA ASN A 158 35.33 30.89 -25.23
C ASN A 158 35.08 29.81 -26.30
N TYR A 159 35.49 28.56 -26.04
CA TYR A 159 35.20 27.42 -26.91
C TYR A 159 33.68 27.16 -27.02
N ILE A 160 32.93 27.29 -25.93
CA ILE A 160 31.46 27.16 -25.90
C ILE A 160 30.77 28.29 -26.69
N CYS A 161 31.21 29.53 -26.56
CA CYS A 161 30.68 30.65 -27.35
C CYS A 161 30.91 30.44 -28.85
N ASN A 162 32.09 29.94 -29.25
CA ASN A 162 32.38 29.56 -30.63
C ASN A 162 31.50 28.40 -31.11
N HIS A 163 31.25 27.39 -30.27
CA HIS A 163 30.31 26.31 -30.56
C HIS A 163 28.90 26.85 -30.83
N ILE A 164 28.35 27.67 -29.93
CA ILE A 164 26.99 28.23 -30.07
C ILE A 164 26.91 29.07 -31.35
N LYS A 165 27.90 29.91 -31.63
CA LYS A 165 27.96 30.76 -32.83
C LYS A 165 27.99 29.93 -34.12
N TYR A 166 28.82 28.89 -34.17
CA TYR A 166 28.92 27.99 -35.33
C TYR A 166 27.65 27.15 -35.52
N ALA A 167 27.12 26.58 -34.44
CA ALA A 167 26.00 25.66 -34.49
C ALA A 167 24.66 26.38 -34.76
N THR A 168 24.45 27.57 -34.21
CA THR A 168 23.25 28.39 -34.48
C THR A 168 23.18 28.86 -35.93
N ASN A 169 24.31 29.25 -36.54
CA ASN A 169 24.43 29.60 -37.98
C ASN A 169 23.23 30.40 -38.54
N LYS A 170 22.87 31.50 -37.87
CA LYS A 170 21.75 32.39 -38.22
C LYS A 170 20.38 31.68 -38.38
N GLY A 171 20.14 30.60 -37.63
CA GLY A 171 18.90 29.81 -37.69
C GLY A 171 18.92 28.66 -38.69
N ASN A 172 20.05 28.36 -39.35
CA ASN A 172 20.22 27.13 -40.13
C ASN A 172 21.16 26.17 -39.38
N LEU A 173 20.62 25.46 -38.39
CA LEU A 173 21.42 24.77 -37.37
C LEU A 173 22.40 23.75 -37.96
N ARG A 174 23.60 23.67 -37.39
CA ARG A 174 24.65 22.72 -37.76
C ARG A 174 25.01 21.83 -36.59
N SER A 175 25.11 20.52 -36.80
CA SER A 175 25.60 19.61 -35.77
C SER A 175 27.08 19.86 -35.48
N ALA A 176 27.38 20.17 -34.23
CA ALA A 176 28.74 20.32 -33.74
C ALA A 176 28.93 19.56 -32.41
N ILE A 177 30.16 19.15 -32.13
CA ILE A 177 30.59 18.72 -30.80
C ILE A 177 31.90 19.43 -30.49
N THR A 178 32.06 19.92 -29.25
CA THR A 178 33.34 20.39 -28.74
C THR A 178 33.82 19.41 -27.68
N ILE A 179 35.08 18.98 -27.73
CA ILE A 179 35.62 17.95 -26.83
C ILE A 179 36.73 18.58 -25.99
N PHE A 180 36.45 18.74 -24.70
CA PHE A 180 37.42 19.21 -23.70
C PHE A 180 38.36 18.07 -23.26
N PRO A 181 39.39 18.32 -22.42
CA PRO A 181 40.36 17.29 -22.05
C PRO A 181 39.74 16.02 -21.45
N GLN A 182 40.41 14.89 -21.68
CA GLN A 182 39.98 13.60 -21.12
C GLN A 182 40.15 13.55 -19.60
N ARG A 183 39.30 12.76 -18.95
CA ARG A 183 39.45 12.37 -17.54
C ARG A 183 40.76 11.60 -17.36
N THR A 184 41.47 11.92 -16.28
CA THR A 184 42.72 11.25 -15.88
C THR A 184 42.56 10.48 -14.56
N ASP A 185 42.02 11.10 -13.52
CA ASP A 185 41.93 10.52 -12.16
C ASP A 185 40.59 10.76 -11.44
N SER A 186 39.56 11.18 -12.20
CA SER A 186 38.24 11.60 -11.71
C SER A 186 38.20 12.78 -10.73
N LYS A 187 39.34 13.37 -10.37
CA LYS A 187 39.43 14.59 -9.56
C LYS A 187 39.63 15.82 -10.44
N HIS A 188 40.39 15.66 -11.53
CA HIS A 188 40.76 16.70 -12.48
C HIS A 188 39.80 16.83 -13.67
N ASP A 189 38.54 16.42 -13.50
CA ASP A 189 37.50 16.48 -14.53
C ASP A 189 37.26 17.91 -15.05
N PHE A 190 36.95 18.00 -16.34
CA PHE A 190 36.33 19.17 -16.96
C PHE A 190 34.82 18.94 -17.01
N ARG A 191 34.01 19.85 -16.47
CA ARG A 191 32.55 19.69 -16.37
C ARG A 191 31.83 20.97 -16.77
N ILE A 192 30.78 20.79 -17.57
CA ILE A 192 29.71 21.78 -17.75
C ILE A 192 28.59 21.35 -16.81
N TRP A 193 28.19 22.21 -15.87
CA TRP A 193 27.16 21.86 -14.88
C TRP A 193 25.75 21.92 -15.48
N ASN A 194 25.55 22.74 -16.50
CA ASN A 194 24.29 22.86 -17.22
C ASN A 194 24.01 21.59 -18.06
N ALA A 195 22.77 21.10 -18.03
CA ALA A 195 22.33 19.95 -18.83
C ALA A 195 22.33 20.23 -20.34
N GLN A 196 22.05 21.47 -20.73
CA GLN A 196 22.27 22.00 -22.07
C GLN A 196 22.98 23.35 -21.96
N LEU A 197 23.72 23.74 -23.00
CA LEU A 197 24.44 25.03 -23.02
C LEU A 197 23.50 26.24 -22.85
N ILE A 198 22.31 26.16 -23.43
CA ILE A 198 21.27 27.18 -23.28
C ILE A 198 20.08 26.53 -22.58
N ARG A 199 19.63 27.14 -21.49
CA ARG A 199 18.47 26.74 -20.69
C ARG A 199 17.82 27.97 -20.07
N TYR A 200 16.54 27.86 -19.74
CA TYR A 200 15.83 28.87 -18.96
C TYR A 200 15.97 28.61 -17.45
N ALA A 201 16.04 29.66 -16.65
CA ALA A 201 16.07 29.56 -15.19
C ALA A 201 14.73 29.09 -14.61
N GLY A 202 14.78 28.52 -13.39
CA GLY A 202 13.62 28.05 -12.64
C GLY A 202 13.62 28.60 -11.22
N TYR A 203 12.74 29.54 -10.92
CA TYR A 203 12.69 30.23 -9.63
C TYR A 203 11.61 29.64 -8.73
N LYS A 204 12.03 28.91 -7.70
CA LYS A 204 11.13 28.36 -6.69
C LYS A 204 10.50 29.50 -5.86
N GLN A 205 9.18 29.59 -5.92
CA GLN A 205 8.40 30.61 -5.24
C GLN A 205 8.11 30.24 -3.77
N PRO A 206 7.78 31.24 -2.91
CA PRO A 206 7.48 30.99 -1.50
C PRO A 206 6.29 30.04 -1.24
N ASP A 207 5.35 29.96 -2.19
CA ASP A 207 4.16 29.10 -2.13
C ASP A 207 4.39 27.65 -2.60
N GLY A 208 5.61 27.36 -3.10
CA GLY A 208 6.00 26.05 -3.63
C GLY A 208 5.87 25.91 -5.15
N THR A 209 5.32 26.89 -5.86
CA THR A 209 5.32 26.92 -7.33
C THR A 209 6.72 27.22 -7.89
N ILE A 210 6.91 27.05 -9.20
CA ILE A 210 8.14 27.44 -9.89
C ILE A 210 7.78 28.39 -11.03
N LEU A 211 8.45 29.54 -11.07
CA LEU A 211 8.41 30.48 -12.18
C LEU A 211 9.56 30.17 -13.14
N GLY A 212 9.24 29.96 -14.42
CA GLY A 212 10.21 29.57 -15.44
C GLY A 212 10.28 28.06 -15.64
N ASP A 213 11.47 27.48 -15.76
CA ASP A 213 11.70 26.07 -16.08
C ASP A 213 11.91 25.21 -14.81
N PRO A 214 10.99 24.28 -14.47
CA PRO A 214 11.13 23.45 -13.27
C PRO A 214 12.35 22.55 -13.18
N ALA A 215 12.87 22.03 -14.31
CA ALA A 215 14.00 21.08 -14.24
C ALA A 215 15.35 21.77 -13.99
N ASN A 216 15.43 23.09 -14.20
CA ASN A 216 16.64 23.85 -13.91
C ASN A 216 16.59 24.51 -12.52
N ALA A 217 15.56 24.27 -11.70
CA ALA A 217 15.35 25.00 -10.44
C ALA A 217 16.47 24.78 -9.39
N GLU A 218 17.05 23.58 -9.30
CA GLU A 218 18.19 23.32 -8.41
C GLU A 218 19.46 24.04 -8.90
N LEU A 219 19.77 23.96 -10.19
CA LEU A 219 20.92 24.65 -10.77
C LEU A 219 20.76 26.18 -10.72
N THR A 220 19.53 26.69 -10.85
CA THR A 220 19.21 28.12 -10.71
C THR A 220 19.55 28.63 -9.31
N GLU A 221 19.15 27.89 -8.27
CA GLU A 221 19.50 28.20 -6.89
C GLU A 221 21.02 28.16 -6.66
N ILE A 222 21.74 27.22 -7.28
CA ILE A 222 23.22 27.18 -7.24
C ILE A 222 23.82 28.43 -7.91
N CYS A 223 23.35 28.83 -9.09
CA CYS A 223 23.82 30.04 -9.78
C CYS A 223 23.62 31.30 -8.93
N ILE A 224 22.46 31.45 -8.28
CA ILE A 224 22.17 32.57 -7.36
C ILE A 224 23.12 32.54 -6.16
N GLN A 225 23.39 31.35 -5.59
CA GLN A 225 24.34 31.20 -4.48
C GLN A 225 25.81 31.49 -4.87
N GLN A 226 26.17 31.33 -6.16
CA GLN A 226 27.46 31.76 -6.72
C GLN A 226 27.49 33.24 -7.11
N GLY A 227 26.44 34.02 -6.80
CA GLY A 227 26.42 35.47 -6.98
C GLY A 227 25.73 35.98 -8.24
N TRP A 228 25.07 35.10 -9.01
CA TRP A 228 24.26 35.53 -10.16
C TRP A 228 23.06 36.39 -9.73
N LYS A 229 22.86 37.51 -10.41
CA LYS A 229 21.74 38.44 -10.15
C LYS A 229 20.54 38.06 -11.00
N ALA A 230 19.81 37.04 -10.54
CA ALA A 230 18.58 36.55 -11.17
C ALA A 230 17.58 37.68 -11.51
N PRO A 231 17.12 37.79 -12.77
CA PRO A 231 16.09 38.75 -13.17
C PRO A 231 14.65 38.37 -12.75
N TYR A 232 14.40 37.11 -12.39
CA TYR A 232 13.08 36.56 -12.03
C TYR A 232 12.01 36.60 -13.13
N GLY A 233 12.40 36.54 -14.41
CA GLY A 233 11.52 36.37 -15.56
C GLY A 233 11.26 34.89 -15.92
N ARG A 234 10.15 34.63 -16.61
CA ARG A 234 9.72 33.27 -17.01
C ARG A 234 10.67 32.56 -17.98
N PHE A 235 11.49 33.31 -18.70
CA PHE A 235 12.36 32.81 -19.76
C PHE A 235 13.71 33.53 -19.71
N ASP A 236 14.28 33.65 -18.51
CA ASP A 236 15.63 34.17 -18.30
C ASP A 236 16.65 33.11 -18.69
N ILE A 237 17.68 33.48 -19.45
CA ILE A 237 18.77 32.55 -19.79
C ILE A 237 19.61 32.29 -18.54
N LEU A 238 19.75 31.01 -18.20
CA LEU A 238 20.57 30.57 -17.08
C LEU A 238 22.06 30.67 -17.47
N PRO A 239 22.94 31.25 -16.62
CA PRO A 239 24.38 31.30 -16.89
C PRO A 239 25.00 29.91 -16.87
N LEU A 240 26.16 29.79 -17.51
CA LEU A 240 26.98 28.58 -17.51
C LEU A 240 27.81 28.49 -16.23
N LEU A 241 27.74 27.35 -15.55
CA LEU A 241 28.68 26.97 -14.49
C LEU A 241 29.71 26.00 -15.08
N LEU A 242 30.96 26.45 -15.18
CA LEU A 242 32.03 25.75 -15.87
C LEU A 242 33.16 25.42 -14.90
N GLN A 243 33.52 24.14 -14.85
CA GLN A 243 34.58 23.60 -14.01
C GLN A 243 35.70 23.07 -14.90
N ALA A 244 36.89 23.63 -14.76
CA ALA A 244 38.09 23.19 -15.46
C ALA A 244 39.08 22.52 -14.49
N ASN A 245 39.63 21.38 -14.89
CA ASN A 245 40.71 20.68 -14.20
C ASN A 245 40.44 20.46 -12.69
N GLY A 246 39.22 20.06 -12.31
CA GLY A 246 38.88 19.79 -10.91
C GLY A 246 38.81 21.00 -9.98
N ASN A 247 38.73 22.22 -10.50
CA ASN A 247 38.52 23.42 -9.68
C ASN A 247 37.05 23.66 -9.35
N ASP A 248 36.77 24.60 -8.44
CA ASP A 248 35.41 25.06 -8.19
C ASP A 248 34.86 25.72 -9.47
N PRO A 249 33.55 25.60 -9.75
CA PRO A 249 32.98 26.10 -10.99
C PRO A 249 32.95 27.64 -11.02
N GLU A 250 33.33 28.21 -12.16
CA GLU A 250 33.19 29.63 -12.44
C GLU A 250 31.88 29.90 -13.21
N LEU A 251 31.26 31.06 -12.98
CA LEU A 251 29.97 31.44 -13.53
C LEU A 251 30.13 32.42 -14.70
N PHE A 252 29.51 32.11 -15.85
CA PHE A 252 29.58 32.93 -17.06
C PHE A 252 28.19 33.17 -17.66
N GLU A 253 27.82 34.44 -17.84
CA GLU A 253 26.62 34.81 -18.59
C GLU A 253 26.88 34.72 -20.10
N ILE A 254 25.97 34.08 -20.84
CA ILE A 254 26.09 33.92 -22.30
C ILE A 254 25.75 35.27 -22.97
N PRO A 255 26.58 35.78 -23.91
CA PRO A 255 26.26 37.00 -24.64
C PRO A 255 24.92 36.88 -25.37
N PRO A 256 23.95 37.79 -25.16
CA PRO A 256 22.59 37.65 -25.70
C PRO A 256 22.53 37.49 -27.22
N GLU A 257 23.48 38.06 -27.96
CA GLU A 257 23.59 37.96 -29.42
C GLU A 257 23.93 36.54 -29.92
N LEU A 258 24.37 35.64 -29.05
CA LEU A 258 24.57 34.22 -29.37
C LEU A 258 23.31 33.38 -29.14
N VAL A 259 22.33 33.90 -28.39
CA VAL A 259 21.09 33.19 -28.05
C VAL A 259 19.99 33.53 -29.05
N LEU A 260 19.78 32.65 -30.02
CA LEU A 260 18.61 32.74 -30.90
C LEU A 260 17.36 32.28 -30.15
N GLU A 261 16.53 33.20 -29.68
CA GLU A 261 15.20 32.88 -29.17
C GLU A 261 14.12 33.00 -30.25
N VAL A 262 13.22 32.01 -30.30
CA VAL A 262 12.08 31.94 -31.22
C VAL A 262 10.78 32.19 -30.43
N PRO A 263 10.11 33.34 -30.63
CA PRO A 263 8.79 33.59 -30.04
C PRO A 263 7.73 32.67 -30.66
N ILE A 264 6.94 32.01 -29.83
CA ILE A 264 5.92 31.05 -30.28
C ILE A 264 4.65 31.78 -30.72
N ARG A 265 4.17 31.47 -31.92
CA ARG A 265 2.97 32.01 -32.55
C ARG A 265 2.19 30.87 -33.21
N HIS A 266 0.89 31.07 -33.41
CA HIS A 266 0.02 30.07 -34.03
C HIS A 266 -0.56 30.60 -35.35
N PRO A 267 -0.62 29.81 -36.44
CA PRO A 267 -1.11 30.28 -37.75
C PRO A 267 -2.60 30.64 -37.76
N LYS A 268 -3.40 30.06 -36.84
CA LYS A 268 -4.86 30.24 -36.76
C LYS A 268 -5.31 31.05 -35.53
N PHE A 269 -4.50 31.11 -34.49
CA PHE A 269 -4.88 31.67 -33.19
C PHE A 269 -3.98 32.85 -32.84
N GLU A 270 -4.39 34.06 -33.22
CA GLU A 270 -3.55 35.25 -32.99
C GLU A 270 -3.21 35.48 -31.51
N TRP A 271 -4.11 35.13 -30.60
CA TRP A 271 -3.93 35.28 -29.15
C TRP A 271 -2.79 34.42 -28.59
N PHE A 272 -2.25 33.47 -29.35
CA PHE A 272 -1.16 32.60 -28.89
C PHE A 272 0.12 33.39 -28.60
N LYS A 273 0.35 34.50 -29.33
CA LYS A 273 1.45 35.44 -29.08
C LYS A 273 1.37 36.07 -27.68
N ASP A 274 0.16 36.24 -27.14
CA ASP A 274 -0.11 36.89 -25.86
C ASP A 274 0.21 35.97 -24.67
N LEU A 275 0.45 34.68 -24.90
CA LEU A 275 0.97 33.75 -23.88
C LEU A 275 2.45 34.01 -23.54
N GLY A 276 3.15 34.81 -24.34
CA GLY A 276 4.56 35.17 -24.12
C GLY A 276 5.53 34.00 -24.21
N LEU A 277 5.11 32.86 -24.79
CA LEU A 277 5.96 31.67 -24.95
C LEU A 277 7.09 31.95 -25.95
N LYS A 278 8.30 31.52 -25.62
CA LYS A 278 9.48 31.54 -26.51
C LYS A 278 10.42 30.40 -26.15
N TRP A 279 11.20 29.95 -27.13
CA TRP A 279 12.17 28.88 -26.92
C TRP A 279 13.48 29.14 -27.66
N TYR A 280 14.61 28.72 -27.09
CA TYR A 280 15.92 28.89 -27.72
C TYR A 280 16.10 27.89 -28.88
N GLY A 281 16.68 28.35 -29.98
CA GLY A 281 16.73 27.60 -31.24
C GLY A 281 17.72 26.45 -31.25
N LEU A 282 18.79 26.51 -30.45
CA LEU A 282 19.90 25.54 -30.48
C LEU A 282 19.80 24.50 -29.35
N PRO A 283 19.45 23.24 -29.63
CA PRO A 283 19.60 22.15 -28.66
C PRO A 283 21.07 21.76 -28.60
N ALA A 284 21.73 22.04 -27.47
CA ALA A 284 23.12 21.67 -27.24
C ALA A 284 23.29 20.96 -25.89
N VAL A 285 23.25 19.62 -25.88
CA VAL A 285 23.39 18.77 -24.68
C VAL A 285 24.82 18.79 -24.19
N SER A 286 25.03 19.03 -22.88
CA SER A 286 26.35 19.27 -22.31
C SER A 286 26.68 18.43 -21.06
N ASN A 287 25.73 17.68 -20.51
CA ASN A 287 25.95 16.84 -19.33
C ASN A 287 26.24 15.36 -19.64
N MET A 288 26.39 14.94 -20.90
CA MET A 288 26.76 13.57 -21.24
C MET A 288 28.29 13.38 -21.27
N LEU A 289 28.73 12.21 -20.83
CA LEU A 289 30.09 11.70 -20.95
C LEU A 289 30.27 11.11 -22.35
N LEU A 290 31.39 11.40 -23.03
CA LEU A 290 31.77 10.75 -24.28
C LEU A 290 32.84 9.70 -24.00
N GLU A 291 32.64 8.48 -24.48
CA GLU A 291 33.59 7.38 -24.40
C GLU A 291 34.16 7.07 -25.79
N ILE A 292 35.49 7.00 -25.91
CA ILE A 292 36.19 6.60 -27.13
C ILE A 292 37.38 5.70 -26.78
N GLY A 293 37.30 4.42 -27.13
CA GLY A 293 38.41 3.47 -27.01
C GLY A 293 38.95 3.34 -25.59
N GLY A 294 38.08 3.34 -24.58
CA GLY A 294 38.43 3.28 -23.17
C GLY A 294 38.70 4.63 -22.51
N LEU A 295 38.90 5.71 -23.28
CA LEU A 295 39.03 7.07 -22.76
C LEU A 295 37.66 7.68 -22.45
N GLU A 296 37.60 8.58 -21.47
CA GLU A 296 36.38 9.24 -21.02
C GLU A 296 36.55 10.77 -21.07
N PHE A 297 35.59 11.47 -21.68
CA PHE A 297 35.58 12.93 -21.83
C PHE A 297 34.32 13.49 -21.16
N SER A 298 34.49 14.16 -20.01
CA SER A 298 33.41 14.54 -19.08
C SER A 298 32.73 15.88 -19.37
N ALA A 299 33.25 16.64 -20.34
CA ALA A 299 32.61 17.80 -20.95
C ALA A 299 32.68 17.72 -22.47
N CYS A 300 31.57 17.32 -23.10
CA CYS A 300 31.46 17.22 -24.56
C CYS A 300 30.14 17.82 -25.07
N PRO A 301 29.98 19.16 -25.06
CA PRO A 301 28.75 19.78 -25.56
C PRO A 301 28.52 19.42 -27.03
N PHE A 302 27.37 18.82 -27.29
CA PHE A 302 26.92 18.29 -28.57
C PHE A 302 25.62 18.97 -29.01
N SER A 303 25.56 19.47 -30.24
CA SER A 303 24.39 20.12 -30.82
C SER A 303 23.81 19.41 -32.04
N GLY A 304 22.50 19.57 -32.22
CA GLY A 304 21.75 18.98 -33.33
C GLY A 304 20.49 19.80 -33.68
N TRP A 305 19.40 19.11 -34.00
CA TRP A 305 18.09 19.71 -34.27
C TRP A 305 17.06 19.22 -33.26
N TYR A 306 16.10 20.08 -32.94
CA TYR A 306 14.92 19.68 -32.17
C TYR A 306 13.97 18.85 -33.04
N MET A 307 13.29 17.89 -32.42
CA MET A 307 12.03 17.36 -32.92
C MET A 307 10.89 18.20 -32.31
N GLY A 308 9.90 18.60 -33.11
CA GLY A 308 8.82 19.50 -32.68
C GLY A 308 8.15 19.13 -31.36
N THR A 309 7.93 17.83 -31.15
CA THR A 309 7.26 17.27 -29.98
C THR A 309 8.10 17.31 -28.69
N GLU A 310 9.41 17.51 -28.77
CA GLU A 310 10.23 17.72 -27.56
C GLU A 310 9.88 19.07 -26.91
N ILE A 311 9.81 20.15 -27.70
CA ILE A 311 9.38 21.47 -27.20
C ILE A 311 7.87 21.49 -26.99
N GLY A 312 7.10 21.11 -28.02
CA GLY A 312 5.64 21.26 -28.05
C GLY A 312 4.91 20.37 -27.04
N VAL A 313 5.42 19.16 -26.78
CA VAL A 313 4.77 18.19 -25.91
C VAL A 313 5.53 18.07 -24.59
N ARG A 314 6.79 17.60 -24.62
CA ARG A 314 7.52 17.33 -23.37
C ARG A 314 7.78 18.61 -22.57
N ASP A 315 8.28 19.68 -23.19
CA ASP A 315 8.58 20.92 -22.47
C ASP A 315 7.32 21.76 -22.17
N TYR A 316 6.45 22.01 -23.15
CA TYR A 316 5.29 22.87 -22.94
C TYR A 316 4.06 22.18 -22.31
N CYS A 317 3.78 20.90 -22.63
CA CYS A 317 2.55 20.26 -22.18
C CYS A 317 2.68 19.46 -20.89
N ASP A 318 3.85 18.87 -20.59
CA ASP A 318 3.98 18.01 -19.40
C ASP A 318 3.73 18.78 -18.09
N ASN A 319 2.95 18.16 -17.21
CA ASN A 319 2.58 18.73 -15.90
C ASN A 319 3.79 19.04 -14.99
N SER A 320 4.92 18.37 -15.21
CA SER A 320 6.19 18.56 -14.48
C SER A 320 7.10 19.64 -15.10
N ARG A 321 6.70 20.21 -16.24
CA ARG A 321 7.41 21.24 -17.00
C ARG A 321 6.54 22.52 -17.03
N TYR A 322 6.21 23.08 -18.19
CA TYR A 322 5.47 24.35 -18.26
C TYR A 322 3.93 24.23 -18.16
N ASN A 323 3.37 23.01 -18.26
CA ASN A 323 1.93 22.70 -18.09
C ASN A 323 0.96 23.67 -18.81
N MET A 324 1.18 23.91 -20.11
CA MET A 324 0.40 24.89 -20.90
C MET A 324 -0.98 24.41 -21.36
N LEU A 325 -1.28 23.12 -21.25
CA LEU A 325 -2.51 22.49 -21.78
C LEU A 325 -3.78 23.22 -21.35
N GLU A 326 -3.94 23.48 -20.05
CA GLU A 326 -5.14 24.16 -19.54
C GLU A 326 -5.28 25.61 -20.03
N GLN A 327 -4.18 26.35 -20.16
CA GLN A 327 -4.22 27.75 -20.56
C GLN A 327 -4.65 27.87 -22.04
N VAL A 328 -4.12 26.98 -22.87
CA VAL A 328 -4.47 26.88 -24.30
C VAL A 328 -5.91 26.38 -24.46
N ALA A 329 -6.32 25.33 -23.74
CA ALA A 329 -7.69 24.81 -23.79
C ALA A 329 -8.74 25.85 -23.38
N LYS A 330 -8.47 26.67 -22.35
CA LYS A 330 -9.31 27.80 -21.94
C LYS A 330 -9.43 28.85 -23.05
N LYS A 331 -8.31 29.24 -23.68
CA LYS A 331 -8.27 30.20 -24.79
C LYS A 331 -8.93 29.68 -26.07
N MET A 332 -8.93 28.36 -26.28
CA MET A 332 -9.64 27.67 -27.36
C MET A 332 -11.13 27.40 -27.07
N ASN A 333 -11.62 27.69 -25.86
CA ASN A 333 -12.98 27.40 -25.40
C ASN A 333 -13.37 25.91 -25.48
N LEU A 334 -12.45 25.02 -25.09
CA LEU A 334 -12.69 23.56 -25.08
C LEU A 334 -13.44 23.11 -23.81
N ASP A 335 -14.31 22.09 -23.93
CA ASP A 335 -15.00 21.52 -22.77
C ASP A 335 -14.05 20.66 -21.92
N MET A 336 -13.45 21.27 -20.89
CA MET A 336 -12.53 20.58 -19.99
C MET A 336 -13.21 19.72 -18.91
N ARG A 337 -14.55 19.70 -18.82
CA ARG A 337 -15.29 19.02 -17.72
C ARG A 337 -15.24 17.50 -17.78
N LYS A 338 -14.91 16.94 -18.93
CA LYS A 338 -14.83 15.48 -19.18
C LYS A 338 -13.54 15.18 -19.93
N THR A 339 -12.90 14.04 -19.64
CA THR A 339 -11.76 13.55 -20.43
C THR A 339 -12.18 13.13 -21.84
N SER A 340 -13.42 12.68 -22.02
CA SER A 340 -13.99 12.22 -23.30
C SER A 340 -14.18 13.32 -24.35
N SER A 341 -13.95 14.60 -24.03
CA SER A 341 -13.94 15.69 -25.02
C SER A 341 -12.62 15.78 -25.79
N LEU A 342 -11.58 15.03 -25.36
CA LEU A 342 -10.23 15.07 -25.91
C LEU A 342 -9.59 16.47 -25.88
N TRP A 343 -9.98 17.30 -24.90
CA TRP A 343 -9.51 18.69 -24.79
C TRP A 343 -7.98 18.79 -24.63
N LYS A 344 -7.37 17.82 -23.96
CA LYS A 344 -5.91 17.75 -23.79
C LYS A 344 -5.24 17.48 -25.13
N ASP A 345 -5.72 16.48 -25.86
CA ASP A 345 -5.20 16.07 -27.15
C ASP A 345 -5.30 17.21 -28.18
N GLN A 346 -6.45 17.90 -28.21
CA GLN A 346 -6.65 19.08 -29.07
C GLN A 346 -5.70 20.24 -28.70
N ALA A 347 -5.59 20.60 -27.42
CA ALA A 347 -4.67 21.65 -26.99
C ALA A 347 -3.20 21.30 -27.25
N LEU A 348 -2.81 20.04 -27.03
CA LEU A 348 -1.47 19.50 -27.27
C LEU A 348 -1.08 19.59 -28.76
N VAL A 349 -1.99 19.21 -29.66
CA VAL A 349 -1.79 19.31 -31.11
C VAL A 349 -1.57 20.77 -31.53
N GLU A 350 -2.42 21.70 -31.07
CA GLU A 350 -2.32 23.12 -31.45
C GLU A 350 -1.07 23.81 -30.84
N ILE A 351 -0.62 23.40 -29.65
CA ILE A 351 0.69 23.81 -29.10
C ILE A 351 1.84 23.33 -30.00
N ASN A 352 1.81 22.07 -30.44
CA ASN A 352 2.85 21.54 -31.32
C ASN A 352 2.81 22.18 -32.72
N ILE A 353 1.63 22.52 -33.24
CA ILE A 353 1.48 23.33 -34.48
C ILE A 353 2.11 24.72 -34.28
N ALA A 354 1.88 25.38 -33.13
CA ALA A 354 2.49 26.68 -32.84
C ALA A 354 4.03 26.61 -32.88
N VAL A 355 4.61 25.57 -32.26
CA VAL A 355 6.07 25.34 -32.29
C VAL A 355 6.57 25.14 -33.72
N LEU A 356 6.00 24.21 -34.50
CA LEU A 356 6.44 23.95 -35.87
C LEU A 356 6.30 25.19 -36.77
N TYR A 357 5.19 25.92 -36.68
CA TYR A 357 4.94 27.15 -37.44
C TYR A 357 5.91 28.29 -37.08
N SER A 358 6.36 28.36 -35.83
CA SER A 358 7.29 29.40 -35.37
C SER A 358 8.73 29.11 -35.77
N PHE A 359 9.13 27.84 -35.80
CA PHE A 359 10.52 27.43 -36.03
C PHE A 359 10.91 27.37 -37.52
N GLN A 360 9.95 27.08 -38.44
CA GLN A 360 9.99 27.07 -39.93
C GLN A 360 11.16 26.37 -40.65
N VAL A 361 12.42 26.63 -40.26
CA VAL A 361 13.66 26.08 -40.83
C VAL A 361 14.62 25.50 -39.77
N THR A 362 14.32 25.64 -38.47
CA THR A 362 15.20 25.22 -37.36
C THR A 362 14.84 23.86 -36.72
N ILE A 363 13.66 23.30 -37.02
CA ILE A 363 13.10 22.13 -36.34
C ILE A 363 12.65 21.07 -37.35
N VAL A 364 12.62 19.80 -36.93
CA VAL A 364 12.03 18.71 -37.72
C VAL A 364 10.73 18.22 -37.07
N ASP A 365 9.73 17.88 -37.87
CA ASP A 365 8.52 17.22 -37.37
C ASP A 365 8.80 15.74 -37.03
N HIS A 366 7.92 15.14 -36.23
CA HIS A 366 8.11 13.80 -35.71
C HIS A 366 7.86 12.69 -36.74
N HIS A 367 7.09 12.92 -37.81
CA HIS A 367 6.93 11.95 -38.90
C HIS A 367 8.20 11.91 -39.77
N SER A 368 8.68 13.07 -40.25
CA SER A 368 9.93 13.15 -41.03
C SER A 368 11.14 12.62 -40.25
N ALA A 369 11.22 12.92 -38.95
CA ALA A 369 12.29 12.42 -38.09
C ALA A 369 12.27 10.89 -37.95
N THR A 370 11.09 10.28 -37.78
CA THR A 370 10.96 8.83 -37.58
C THR A 370 11.13 8.04 -38.88
N GLU A 371 10.66 8.56 -40.02
CA GLU A 371 11.02 8.01 -41.35
C GLU A 371 12.53 8.04 -41.58
N SER A 372 13.18 9.16 -41.25
CA SER A 372 14.63 9.32 -41.38
C SER A 372 15.39 8.37 -40.46
N PHE A 373 14.82 8.02 -39.30
CA PHE A 373 15.38 7.02 -38.41
C PHE A 373 15.26 5.60 -38.98
N ILE A 374 14.13 5.23 -39.59
CA ILE A 374 13.98 3.90 -40.23
C ILE A 374 15.01 3.73 -41.35
N LYS A 375 15.19 4.76 -42.20
CA LYS A 375 16.26 4.79 -43.23
C LYS A 375 17.66 4.64 -42.61
N HIS A 376 17.92 5.19 -41.42
CA HIS A 376 19.18 4.96 -40.70
C HIS A 376 19.27 3.50 -40.22
N MET A 377 18.24 2.96 -39.59
CA MET A 377 18.19 1.58 -39.10
C MET A 377 18.47 0.57 -40.22
N GLU A 378 17.77 0.67 -41.36
CA GLU A 378 18.00 -0.19 -42.54
C GLU A 378 19.45 -0.14 -43.03
N ASN A 379 20.05 1.06 -43.08
CA ASN A 379 21.46 1.23 -43.44
C ASN A 379 22.41 0.58 -42.42
N GLU A 380 22.14 0.69 -41.12
CA GLU A 380 22.96 0.08 -40.08
C GLU A 380 22.88 -1.46 -40.10
N TYR A 381 21.69 -2.04 -40.30
CA TYR A 381 21.53 -3.49 -40.51
C TYR A 381 22.27 -3.95 -41.77
N ARG A 382 22.17 -3.21 -42.89
CA ARG A 382 22.88 -3.52 -44.13
C ARG A 382 24.40 -3.41 -44.01
N CYS A 383 24.91 -2.43 -43.26
CA CYS A 383 26.35 -2.14 -43.19
C CYS A 383 27.08 -2.91 -42.08
N ARG A 384 26.43 -3.18 -40.94
CA ARG A 384 27.06 -3.85 -39.78
C ARG A 384 26.16 -4.81 -38.99
N GLY A 385 24.96 -5.11 -39.48
CA GLY A 385 24.11 -6.16 -38.92
C GLY A 385 23.48 -5.86 -37.56
N GLY A 386 23.26 -4.59 -37.21
CA GLY A 386 22.58 -4.20 -35.96
C GLY A 386 22.40 -2.68 -35.83
N CYS A 387 21.36 -2.26 -35.11
CA CYS A 387 21.11 -0.85 -34.79
C CYS A 387 20.56 -0.71 -33.35
N PRO A 388 21.34 -0.17 -32.39
CA PRO A 388 20.85 0.04 -31.03
C PRO A 388 19.78 1.14 -31.00
N ALA A 389 18.64 0.88 -30.36
CA ALA A 389 17.54 1.83 -30.31
C ALA A 389 16.66 1.64 -29.07
N ASP A 390 16.31 2.76 -28.44
CA ASP A 390 15.44 2.78 -27.26
C ASP A 390 14.02 3.17 -27.68
N TRP A 391 13.12 2.20 -27.82
CA TRP A 391 11.76 2.39 -28.33
C TRP A 391 11.00 3.50 -27.59
N VAL A 392 11.14 3.57 -26.25
CA VAL A 392 10.46 4.57 -25.41
C VAL A 392 10.90 6.01 -25.70
N TRP A 393 12.09 6.20 -26.25
CA TRP A 393 12.61 7.52 -26.63
C TRP A 393 12.50 7.81 -28.13
N ILE A 394 12.62 6.78 -28.98
CA ILE A 394 12.55 6.92 -30.44
C ILE A 394 11.10 7.13 -30.92
N VAL A 395 10.11 6.53 -30.24
CA VAL A 395 8.69 6.79 -30.52
C VAL A 395 8.31 8.17 -29.96
N PRO A 396 7.72 9.07 -30.76
CA PRO A 396 7.35 10.41 -30.31
C PRO A 396 6.16 10.38 -29.34
N PRO A 397 6.09 11.32 -28.38
CA PRO A 397 5.04 11.37 -27.36
C PRO A 397 3.66 11.80 -27.89
N MET A 398 3.59 12.29 -29.13
CA MET A 398 2.36 12.61 -29.86
C MET A 398 2.31 11.75 -31.11
N SER A 399 1.12 11.24 -31.46
CA SER A 399 0.86 10.48 -32.68
C SER A 399 1.75 9.25 -32.89
N GLY A 400 2.34 8.70 -31.82
CA GLY A 400 3.31 7.60 -31.91
C GLY A 400 2.83 6.43 -32.78
N SER A 401 1.60 5.94 -32.56
CA SER A 401 1.02 4.80 -33.28
C SER A 401 0.77 5.00 -34.78
N ILE A 402 0.98 6.21 -35.31
CA ILE A 402 0.92 6.51 -36.76
C ILE A 402 2.30 6.93 -37.32
N THR A 403 3.37 6.53 -36.63
CA THR A 403 4.76 6.67 -37.11
C THR A 403 5.38 5.30 -37.36
N PRO A 404 6.25 5.15 -38.37
CA PRO A 404 6.79 3.85 -38.78
C PRO A 404 7.72 3.21 -37.74
N VAL A 405 8.11 3.95 -36.70
CA VAL A 405 8.90 3.45 -35.57
C VAL A 405 8.07 2.71 -34.52
N PHE A 406 6.77 2.96 -34.41
CA PHE A 406 5.95 2.36 -33.35
C PHE A 406 5.79 0.84 -33.52
N HIS A 407 5.53 0.40 -34.76
CA HIS A 407 5.39 -1.00 -35.11
C HIS A 407 6.74 -1.72 -35.37
N GLN A 408 7.86 -1.01 -35.25
CA GLN A 408 9.20 -1.58 -35.40
C GLN A 408 9.71 -2.11 -34.05
N GLU A 409 10.00 -3.41 -33.96
CA GLU A 409 10.75 -3.95 -32.81
C GLU A 409 12.17 -3.36 -32.78
N MET A 410 12.63 -3.01 -31.58
CA MET A 410 13.92 -2.36 -31.35
C MET A 410 14.63 -2.99 -30.15
N LEU A 411 15.96 -3.07 -30.21
CA LEU A 411 16.79 -3.60 -29.12
C LEU A 411 17.63 -2.48 -28.50
N ASN A 412 17.52 -2.33 -27.18
CA ASN A 412 18.26 -1.33 -26.42
C ASN A 412 19.54 -1.95 -25.83
N TYR A 413 20.67 -1.70 -26.51
CA TYR A 413 22.01 -2.14 -26.12
C TYR A 413 23.04 -1.03 -26.39
N ARG A 414 24.22 -1.11 -25.77
CA ARG A 414 25.29 -0.10 -25.87
C ARG A 414 26.41 -0.58 -26.78
N LEU A 415 26.74 0.20 -27.82
CA LEU A 415 27.95 0.04 -28.63
C LEU A 415 28.95 1.16 -28.27
N THR A 416 30.24 0.83 -28.24
CA THR A 416 31.36 1.79 -28.13
C THR A 416 31.88 2.18 -29.52
N PRO A 417 32.46 3.38 -29.74
CA PRO A 417 32.40 4.59 -28.92
C PRO A 417 30.96 4.98 -28.54
N SER A 418 30.75 5.65 -27.41
CA SER A 418 29.39 5.88 -26.87
C SER A 418 29.19 7.21 -26.16
N PHE A 419 27.92 7.60 -25.96
CA PHE A 419 27.54 8.66 -25.03
C PHE A 419 26.88 8.03 -23.79
N GLU A 420 27.34 8.43 -22.61
CA GLU A 420 26.87 7.90 -21.33
C GLU A 420 26.32 9.03 -20.43
N TYR A 421 25.38 8.70 -19.55
CA TYR A 421 24.95 9.63 -18.51
C TYR A 421 25.97 9.64 -17.37
N GLN A 422 26.20 10.79 -16.76
CA GLN A 422 27.07 10.97 -15.59
C GLN A 422 26.28 11.67 -14.46
N PRO A 423 26.66 11.51 -13.18
CA PRO A 423 25.98 12.18 -12.07
C PRO A 423 26.04 13.70 -12.22
N ASP A 424 25.00 14.40 -11.74
CA ASP A 424 25.01 15.86 -11.69
C ASP A 424 26.19 16.35 -10.82
N PRO A 425 27.00 17.30 -11.31
CA PRO A 425 28.30 17.57 -10.70
C PRO A 425 28.19 18.18 -9.30
N TRP A 426 27.11 18.89 -8.97
CA TRP A 426 26.89 19.40 -7.60
C TRP A 426 26.69 18.30 -6.55
N ASN A 427 26.35 17.07 -6.96
CA ASN A 427 26.23 15.92 -6.05
C ASN A 427 27.58 15.25 -5.75
N THR A 428 28.59 15.42 -6.62
CA THR A 428 29.92 14.80 -6.50
C THR A 428 31.06 15.78 -6.22
N HIS A 429 30.88 17.08 -6.51
CA HIS A 429 31.92 18.09 -6.36
C HIS A 429 32.28 18.38 -4.89
N VAL A 430 33.56 18.62 -4.64
CA VAL A 430 34.11 18.94 -3.32
C VAL A 430 34.68 20.36 -3.33
N TRP A 431 33.90 21.29 -2.79
CA TRP A 431 34.25 22.72 -2.71
C TRP A 431 35.59 22.97 -1.98
N LYS A 432 36.46 23.76 -2.61
CA LYS A 432 37.76 24.17 -2.06
C LYS A 432 37.54 25.39 -1.16
N GLY A 433 37.74 25.22 0.15
CA GLY A 433 37.55 26.31 1.11
C GLY A 433 38.59 27.43 0.95
N VAL A 434 38.31 28.59 1.54
CA VAL A 434 39.33 29.65 1.70
C VAL A 434 40.53 29.05 2.44
N ASN A 435 41.74 29.23 1.88
CA ASN A 435 43.00 28.59 2.28
C ASN A 435 43.16 27.10 1.94
N GLY A 436 42.40 26.56 0.98
CA GLY A 436 42.66 25.24 0.38
C GLY A 436 42.31 24.03 1.24
N THR A 437 41.85 24.22 2.47
CA THR A 437 41.24 23.14 3.26
C THR A 437 39.93 22.68 2.59
N PRO A 438 39.73 21.37 2.33
CA PRO A 438 38.46 20.88 1.83
C PRO A 438 37.35 21.21 2.82
N THR A 439 36.36 21.99 2.40
CA THR A 439 35.14 22.12 3.20
C THR A 439 34.45 20.77 3.22
N LYS A 440 34.63 20.02 4.33
CA LYS A 440 33.91 18.77 4.61
C LYS A 440 32.47 18.94 4.16
N LYS A 441 31.97 17.95 3.39
CA LYS A 441 30.59 17.85 2.89
C LYS A 441 29.67 18.73 3.74
N ARG A 442 29.02 19.73 3.14
CA ARG A 442 27.75 20.26 3.68
C ARG A 442 26.68 19.16 3.51
N ALA A 443 26.96 17.99 4.08
CA ALA A 443 25.97 17.03 4.49
C ALA A 443 24.88 17.85 5.16
N ILE A 444 23.67 17.71 4.65
CA ILE A 444 22.50 18.48 5.06
C ILE A 444 22.35 18.16 6.54
N GLY A 445 22.96 18.98 7.40
CA GLY A 445 23.28 18.56 8.77
C GLY A 445 21.99 18.23 9.50
N PHE A 446 21.99 17.42 10.55
CA PHE A 446 20.74 16.99 11.17
C PHE A 446 19.79 18.15 11.52
N LYS A 447 20.31 19.37 11.78
CA LYS A 447 19.54 20.63 11.85
C LYS A 447 18.94 21.14 10.52
N LYS A 448 19.63 21.05 9.38
CA LYS A 448 19.08 21.32 8.03
C LYS A 448 18.21 20.18 7.51
N LEU A 449 18.49 18.90 7.82
CA LEU A 449 17.63 17.79 7.44
C LEU A 449 16.38 17.77 8.30
N ALA A 450 16.47 18.00 9.62
CA ALA A 450 15.30 18.24 10.47
C ALA A 450 14.62 19.58 10.19
N LYS A 451 15.29 20.60 9.61
CA LYS A 451 14.61 21.78 9.04
C LYS A 451 14.00 21.52 7.67
N ALA A 452 14.52 20.63 6.84
CA ALA A 452 13.96 20.26 5.55
C ALA A 452 12.85 19.21 5.71
N VAL A 453 12.90 18.38 6.75
CA VAL A 453 11.83 17.51 7.22
C VAL A 453 10.82 18.32 8.02
N LYS A 454 11.20 19.27 8.90
CA LYS A 454 10.21 20.25 9.43
C LYS A 454 9.64 21.14 8.35
N PHE A 455 10.39 21.52 7.31
CA PHE A 455 9.87 22.36 6.22
C PHE A 455 8.99 21.52 5.31
N SER A 456 9.41 20.35 4.84
CA SER A 456 8.56 19.44 4.06
C SER A 456 7.43 18.80 4.86
N ALA A 457 7.50 18.69 6.19
CA ALA A 457 6.36 18.34 7.05
C ALA A 457 5.54 19.56 7.48
N LYS A 458 6.07 20.79 7.31
CA LYS A 458 5.30 22.05 7.35
C LYS A 458 4.75 22.43 5.97
N LEU A 459 5.24 21.85 4.87
CA LEU A 459 4.83 22.14 3.50
C LEU A 459 3.96 21.00 2.96
N MET A 460 4.20 19.74 3.31
CA MET A 460 3.12 18.75 3.44
C MET A 460 2.16 19.21 4.54
N GLY A 461 2.62 19.70 5.69
CA GLY A 461 1.72 20.29 6.70
C GLY A 461 0.86 21.45 6.18
N GLN A 462 1.37 22.29 5.26
CA GLN A 462 0.63 23.41 4.64
C GLN A 462 -0.15 22.98 3.39
N ALA A 463 0.28 21.95 2.65
CA ALA A 463 -0.47 21.39 1.53
C ALA A 463 -1.60 20.46 2.01
N MET A 464 -1.39 19.77 3.13
CA MET A 464 -2.38 18.97 3.86
C MET A 464 -3.27 19.87 4.73
N ALA A 465 -2.78 20.98 5.29
CA ALA A 465 -3.66 22.01 5.89
C ALA A 465 -4.36 22.92 4.86
N LYS A 466 -3.95 22.89 3.58
CA LYS A 466 -4.74 23.40 2.45
C LYS A 466 -5.77 22.37 1.96
N ARG A 467 -5.59 21.08 2.25
CA ARG A 467 -6.63 20.07 2.10
C ARG A 467 -7.51 20.10 3.34
N VAL A 468 -8.76 19.69 3.18
CA VAL A 468 -9.66 19.53 4.32
C VAL A 468 -9.22 18.30 5.10
N LYS A 469 -9.15 18.41 6.43
CA LYS A 469 -8.89 17.28 7.32
C LYS A 469 -10.08 16.34 7.32
N ALA A 470 -9.83 15.04 7.23
CA ALA A 470 -10.84 14.00 7.35
C ALA A 470 -10.39 13.00 8.43
N THR A 471 -10.89 13.19 9.64
CA THR A 471 -10.58 12.30 10.77
C THR A 471 -11.53 11.11 10.77
N ILE A 472 -10.97 9.92 10.57
CA ILE A 472 -11.72 8.67 10.50
C ILE A 472 -11.56 7.94 11.84
N LEU A 473 -12.64 7.91 12.63
CA LEU A 473 -12.68 7.22 13.91
C LEU A 473 -13.27 5.83 13.73
N TYR A 474 -12.71 4.84 14.42
CA TYR A 474 -13.28 3.50 14.47
C TYR A 474 -13.37 2.95 15.89
N ALA A 475 -14.40 2.13 16.10
CA ALA A 475 -14.45 1.19 17.22
C ALA A 475 -14.79 -0.22 16.69
N THR A 476 -14.14 -1.23 17.25
CA THR A 476 -14.14 -2.60 16.73
C THR A 476 -13.78 -3.60 17.83
N GLU A 477 -14.50 -4.72 17.87
CA GLU A 477 -14.09 -5.88 18.69
C GLU A 477 -13.26 -6.88 17.85
N THR A 478 -13.73 -7.20 16.64
CA THR A 478 -13.15 -8.27 15.79
C THR A 478 -12.30 -7.77 14.62
N GLY A 479 -11.82 -6.53 14.68
CA GLY A 479 -11.00 -5.88 13.65
C GLY A 479 -11.71 -5.43 12.35
N LYS A 480 -12.93 -5.90 12.04
CA LYS A 480 -13.64 -5.55 10.79
C LYS A 480 -13.77 -4.04 10.56
N SER A 481 -14.23 -3.28 11.55
CA SER A 481 -14.42 -1.83 11.43
C SER A 481 -13.09 -1.11 11.20
N GLN A 482 -11.99 -1.59 11.81
CA GLN A 482 -10.65 -1.07 11.57
C GLN A 482 -10.18 -1.32 10.13
N VAL A 483 -10.44 -2.49 9.55
CA VAL A 483 -10.12 -2.78 8.14
C VAL A 483 -10.89 -1.85 7.19
N TYR A 484 -12.18 -1.63 7.45
CA TYR A 484 -13.01 -0.71 6.69
C TYR A 484 -12.55 0.75 6.86
N ALA A 485 -12.23 1.19 8.08
CA ALA A 485 -11.69 2.53 8.36
C ALA A 485 -10.34 2.78 7.67
N LYS A 486 -9.42 1.79 7.69
CA LYS A 486 -8.15 1.84 6.94
C LYS A 486 -8.40 1.91 5.43
N THR A 487 -9.37 1.16 4.91
CA THR A 487 -9.75 1.21 3.48
C THR A 487 -10.35 2.57 3.10
N LEU A 488 -11.21 3.13 3.96
CA LEU A 488 -11.78 4.47 3.79
C LEU A 488 -10.70 5.56 3.83
N CYS A 489 -9.70 5.41 4.70
CA CYS A 489 -8.56 6.32 4.82
C CYS A 489 -7.75 6.40 3.51
N GLU A 490 -7.44 5.27 2.89
CA GLU A 490 -6.77 5.27 1.57
C GLU A 490 -7.64 5.93 0.49
N ILE A 491 -8.96 5.67 0.46
CA ILE A 491 -9.90 6.34 -0.45
C ILE A 491 -9.88 7.87 -0.24
N PHE A 492 -9.89 8.34 1.01
CA PHE A 492 -9.93 9.77 1.30
C PHE A 492 -8.57 10.48 1.11
N LYS A 493 -7.43 9.82 1.33
CA LYS A 493 -6.08 10.38 1.09
C LYS A 493 -5.87 10.91 -0.33
N HIS A 494 -6.61 10.40 -1.31
CA HIS A 494 -6.57 10.92 -2.69
C HIS A 494 -6.92 12.43 -2.77
N ALA A 495 -7.80 12.94 -1.90
CA ALA A 495 -8.25 14.35 -1.91
C ALA A 495 -8.07 15.11 -0.58
N PHE A 496 -8.07 14.41 0.56
CA PHE A 496 -8.11 14.97 1.92
C PHE A 496 -6.81 14.73 2.71
N ASP A 497 -6.62 15.46 3.82
CA ASP A 497 -5.69 15.02 4.90
C ASP A 497 -6.42 13.99 5.76
N ALA A 498 -6.47 12.75 5.26
CA ALA A 498 -7.21 11.67 5.89
C ALA A 498 -6.35 10.89 6.89
N LYS A 499 -6.87 10.72 8.10
CA LYS A 499 -6.24 9.97 9.19
C LYS A 499 -7.21 8.95 9.75
N VAL A 500 -6.69 7.85 10.27
CA VAL A 500 -7.49 6.81 10.93
C VAL A 500 -6.97 6.60 12.35
N MET A 501 -7.87 6.61 13.33
CA MET A 501 -7.57 6.47 14.76
C MET A 501 -8.63 5.61 15.45
N SER A 502 -8.22 4.90 16.50
CA SER A 502 -9.15 4.23 17.41
C SER A 502 -9.89 5.28 18.27
N MET A 503 -11.15 5.03 18.63
CA MET A 503 -11.93 5.95 19.45
C MET A 503 -11.38 6.16 20.88
N ASP A 504 -10.67 5.17 21.45
CA ASP A 504 -9.99 5.26 22.76
C ASP A 504 -8.66 6.03 22.72
N GLU A 505 -7.99 6.03 21.56
CA GLU A 505 -6.80 6.84 21.27
C GLU A 505 -7.14 8.31 20.91
N TYR A 506 -8.40 8.61 20.59
CA TYR A 506 -8.84 9.94 20.19
C TYR A 506 -9.14 10.85 21.41
N ASP A 507 -8.62 12.08 21.36
CA ASP A 507 -8.97 13.12 22.33
C ASP A 507 -10.26 13.83 21.88
N ILE A 508 -11.32 13.68 22.67
CA ILE A 508 -12.65 14.25 22.37
C ILE A 508 -12.61 15.79 22.28
N VAL A 509 -11.66 16.46 22.92
CA VAL A 509 -11.49 17.93 22.84
C VAL A 509 -11.15 18.39 21.41
N HIS A 510 -10.55 17.51 20.60
CA HIS A 510 -10.30 17.81 19.19
C HIS A 510 -11.59 17.82 18.34
N LEU A 511 -12.69 17.22 18.79
CA LEU A 511 -13.97 17.20 18.07
C LEU A 511 -14.51 18.62 17.81
N GLU A 512 -14.15 19.59 18.67
CA GLU A 512 -14.48 21.00 18.48
C GLU A 512 -13.75 21.68 17.32
N HIS A 513 -12.68 21.06 16.83
CA HIS A 513 -11.73 21.62 15.88
C HIS A 513 -11.63 20.81 14.57
N GLU A 514 -12.46 19.77 14.42
CA GLU A 514 -12.51 18.93 13.22
C GLU A 514 -13.42 19.51 12.14
N THR A 515 -12.96 19.44 10.90
CA THR A 515 -13.72 19.90 9.72
C THR A 515 -14.61 18.80 9.15
N MET A 516 -14.11 17.56 9.14
CA MET A 516 -14.85 16.38 8.71
C MET A 516 -14.52 15.17 9.57
N VAL A 517 -15.56 14.55 10.15
CA VAL A 517 -15.43 13.33 10.95
C VAL A 517 -16.18 12.18 10.27
N LEU A 518 -15.50 11.07 10.02
CA LEU A 518 -16.10 9.86 9.47
C LEU A 518 -16.01 8.76 10.51
N VAL A 519 -17.13 8.15 10.87
CA VAL A 519 -17.15 7.10 11.89
C VAL A 519 -17.40 5.75 11.22
N VAL A 520 -16.57 4.76 11.52
CA VAL A 520 -16.76 3.37 11.08
C VAL A 520 -16.72 2.48 12.32
N THR A 521 -17.89 2.15 12.87
CA THR A 521 -17.96 1.44 14.15
C THR A 521 -18.84 0.19 14.09
N SER A 522 -18.45 -0.85 14.82
CA SER A 522 -19.34 -1.95 15.13
C SER A 522 -20.25 -1.60 16.31
N THR A 523 -21.24 -2.45 16.58
CA THR A 523 -22.02 -2.49 17.83
C THR A 523 -21.81 -3.86 18.47
N PHE A 524 -21.75 -3.93 19.80
CA PHE A 524 -21.51 -5.17 20.54
C PHE A 524 -22.51 -5.34 21.70
N GLY A 525 -22.34 -6.38 22.52
CA GLY A 525 -23.22 -6.64 23.67
C GLY A 525 -24.70 -6.70 23.28
N ASN A 526 -25.53 -5.89 23.93
CA ASN A 526 -26.95 -5.71 23.61
C ASN A 526 -27.25 -4.35 22.95
N GLY A 527 -26.36 -3.87 22.08
CA GLY A 527 -26.46 -2.52 21.48
C GLY A 527 -25.36 -1.55 21.95
N ASP A 528 -24.47 -2.04 22.80
CA ASP A 528 -23.39 -1.31 23.44
C ASP A 528 -22.27 -0.89 22.47
N PRO A 529 -21.47 0.11 22.86
CA PRO A 529 -20.20 0.39 22.18
C PRO A 529 -19.27 -0.84 22.21
N PRO A 530 -18.42 -1.03 21.19
CA PRO A 530 -17.19 -1.81 21.34
C PRO A 530 -16.34 -1.20 22.47
N GLU A 531 -15.50 -2.00 23.15
CA GLU A 531 -14.72 -1.54 24.32
C GLU A 531 -13.86 -0.31 23.99
N ASN A 532 -13.24 -0.27 22.81
CA ASN A 532 -12.45 0.86 22.35
C ASN A 532 -13.27 2.08 21.87
N GLY A 533 -14.61 2.02 21.98
CA GLY A 533 -15.56 3.10 21.68
C GLY A 533 -16.32 3.63 22.89
N GLU A 534 -16.33 2.92 24.04
CA GLU A 534 -17.08 3.29 25.25
C GLU A 534 -16.77 4.72 25.72
N LYS A 535 -15.49 5.04 25.92
CA LYS A 535 -15.02 6.35 26.38
C LYS A 535 -15.48 7.50 25.45
N PHE A 536 -15.51 7.26 24.14
CA PHE A 536 -15.95 8.23 23.15
C PHE A 536 -17.48 8.41 23.19
N GLY A 537 -18.23 7.31 23.33
CA GLY A 537 -19.69 7.32 23.49
C GLY A 537 -20.14 8.09 24.73
N CYS A 538 -19.54 7.80 25.90
CA CYS A 538 -19.85 8.53 27.13
C CYS A 538 -19.53 10.02 27.01
N ALA A 539 -18.38 10.39 26.44
CA ALA A 539 -18.00 11.78 26.26
C ALA A 539 -18.97 12.55 25.34
N LEU A 540 -19.50 11.92 24.28
CA LEU A 540 -20.56 12.52 23.45
C LEU A 540 -21.88 12.75 24.22
N MET A 541 -22.26 11.85 25.13
CA MET A 541 -23.48 12.01 25.96
C MET A 541 -23.31 13.06 27.07
N GLU A 542 -22.10 13.23 27.59
CA GLU A 542 -21.80 14.23 28.63
C GLU A 542 -21.73 15.67 28.08
N MET A 543 -21.40 15.83 26.79
CA MET A 543 -21.37 17.12 26.12
C MET A 543 -22.78 17.74 26.04
N LYS A 544 -22.96 18.90 26.68
CA LYS A 544 -24.22 19.67 26.65
C LYS A 544 -24.01 20.99 25.91
N ASN A 545 -24.80 21.23 24.87
CA ASN A 545 -24.93 22.48 24.10
C ASN A 545 -23.68 23.40 24.12
N PRO A 546 -22.70 23.15 23.25
CA PRO A 546 -21.58 24.08 23.05
C PRO A 546 -22.10 25.44 22.58
N ASN A 547 -21.76 26.52 23.31
CA ASN A 547 -22.09 27.92 22.94
C ASN A 547 -21.21 28.43 21.77
N SER A 548 -21.04 27.64 20.72
CA SER A 548 -20.12 27.90 19.62
C SER A 548 -20.59 27.23 18.33
N ASN A 549 -20.66 28.00 17.23
CA ASN A 549 -21.08 27.58 15.90
C ASN A 549 -20.53 26.20 15.49
N LEU A 550 -21.39 25.18 15.56
CA LEU A 550 -21.08 23.82 15.09
C LEU A 550 -21.48 23.56 13.64
N GLU A 551 -22.29 24.46 13.05
CA GLU A 551 -22.92 24.36 11.73
C GLU A 551 -21.93 24.16 10.55
N GLU A 552 -20.63 24.40 10.74
CA GLU A 552 -19.61 24.17 9.71
C GLU A 552 -19.03 22.72 9.70
N ARG A 553 -19.26 21.93 10.75
CA ARG A 553 -18.62 20.61 10.92
C ARG A 553 -19.41 19.52 10.21
N LYS A 554 -18.74 18.76 9.34
CA LYS A 554 -19.37 17.71 8.52
C LYS A 554 -19.13 16.31 9.09
N PHE A 555 -20.13 15.44 9.09
CA PHE A 555 -19.92 14.05 9.48
C PHE A 555 -20.74 13.01 8.69
N SER A 556 -20.30 11.75 8.73
CA SER A 556 -21.11 10.60 8.31
C SER A 556 -20.64 9.32 9.00
N VAL A 557 -21.61 8.48 9.39
CA VAL A 557 -21.37 7.22 10.11
C VAL A 557 -21.61 6.01 9.20
N PHE A 558 -20.81 4.96 9.38
CA PHE A 558 -21.07 3.61 8.89
C PHE A 558 -21.09 2.62 10.06
N GLY A 559 -22.24 2.03 10.31
CA GLY A 559 -22.44 1.01 11.34
C GLY A 559 -22.23 -0.41 10.81
N LEU A 560 -21.43 -1.20 11.52
CA LEU A 560 -21.38 -2.65 11.36
C LEU A 560 -22.23 -3.30 12.44
N GLY A 561 -23.14 -4.18 12.06
CA GLY A 561 -24.00 -4.89 13.00
C GLY A 561 -24.51 -6.20 12.40
N SER A 562 -25.46 -6.83 13.09
CA SER A 562 -26.17 -8.01 12.61
C SER A 562 -27.65 -7.91 12.95
N ARG A 563 -28.53 -8.16 11.98
CA ARG A 563 -30.00 -8.14 12.20
C ARG A 563 -30.50 -9.27 13.12
N ALA A 564 -29.62 -10.16 13.58
CA ALA A 564 -29.91 -11.11 14.65
C ALA A 564 -30.04 -10.45 16.04
N TYR A 565 -29.51 -9.24 16.21
CA TYR A 565 -29.55 -8.51 17.47
C TYR A 565 -30.70 -7.47 17.44
N PRO A 566 -31.45 -7.29 18.54
CA PRO A 566 -32.56 -6.32 18.59
C PRO A 566 -32.12 -4.88 18.28
N HIS A 567 -30.94 -4.52 18.77
CA HIS A 567 -30.37 -3.17 18.71
C HIS A 567 -29.40 -3.04 17.52
N PHE A 568 -29.91 -3.28 16.31
CA PHE A 568 -29.12 -3.28 15.07
C PHE A 568 -28.40 -1.95 14.82
N CYS A 569 -27.06 -2.01 14.77
CA CYS A 569 -26.15 -0.87 14.63
C CYS A 569 -26.36 0.23 15.69
N ALA A 570 -26.88 -0.08 16.88
CA ALA A 570 -27.31 0.91 17.86
C ALA A 570 -26.21 1.89 18.30
N PHE A 571 -24.98 1.46 18.55
CA PHE A 571 -23.90 2.40 18.88
C PHE A 571 -23.59 3.36 17.72
N ALA A 572 -23.60 2.87 16.48
CA ALA A 572 -23.43 3.72 15.31
C ALA A 572 -24.59 4.73 15.15
N ARG A 573 -25.84 4.30 15.42
CA ARG A 573 -27.02 5.18 15.44
C ARG A 573 -26.93 6.23 16.55
N ALA A 574 -26.47 5.85 17.73
CA ALA A 574 -26.25 6.76 18.85
C ALA A 574 -25.20 7.82 18.50
N VAL A 575 -24.05 7.42 17.93
CA VAL A 575 -23.02 8.37 17.48
C VAL A 575 -23.53 9.26 16.34
N ASP A 576 -24.28 8.74 15.36
CA ASP A 576 -24.86 9.53 14.27
C ASP A 576 -25.90 10.55 14.78
N THR A 577 -26.67 10.20 15.81
CA THR A 577 -27.65 11.09 16.45
C THR A 577 -26.96 12.14 17.32
N LEU A 578 -26.05 11.73 18.22
CA LEU A 578 -25.34 12.65 19.12
C LEU A 578 -24.47 13.66 18.36
N LEU A 579 -23.86 13.28 17.24
CA LEU A 579 -23.10 14.22 16.40
C LEU A 579 -24.01 15.28 15.74
N GLU A 580 -25.26 14.94 15.43
CA GLU A 580 -26.27 15.90 14.92
C GLU A 580 -26.84 16.77 16.05
N GLU A 581 -27.18 16.19 17.20
CA GLU A 581 -27.69 16.92 18.38
C GLU A 581 -26.67 17.91 18.95
N LEU A 582 -25.38 17.59 18.87
CA LEU A 582 -24.30 18.52 19.21
C LEU A 582 -24.12 19.64 18.16
N GLY A 583 -24.77 19.56 17.01
CA GLY A 583 -24.83 20.60 15.97
C GLY A 583 -24.03 20.30 14.69
N GLY A 584 -23.48 19.10 14.52
CA GLY A 584 -22.79 18.71 13.30
C GLY A 584 -23.76 18.49 12.13
N GLU A 585 -23.31 18.76 10.91
CA GLU A 585 -24.11 18.55 9.70
C GLU A 585 -23.74 17.23 9.00
N ARG A 586 -24.75 16.38 8.78
CA ARG A 586 -24.58 15.06 8.17
C ARG A 586 -24.41 15.15 6.63
N ILE A 587 -23.24 14.78 6.09
CA ILE A 587 -22.98 14.82 4.63
C ILE A 587 -23.57 13.65 3.85
N LEU A 588 -23.79 12.52 4.50
CA LEU A 588 -24.48 11.37 3.92
C LEU A 588 -25.19 10.61 5.03
N ARG A 589 -26.44 10.21 4.79
CA ARG A 589 -27.21 9.33 5.67
C ARG A 589 -26.34 8.16 6.14
N MET A 590 -26.42 7.84 7.42
CA MET A 590 -25.72 6.70 8.02
C MET A 590 -25.87 5.44 7.16
N GLY A 591 -24.76 4.81 6.84
CA GLY A 591 -24.74 3.50 6.19
C GLY A 591 -24.78 2.38 7.23
N GLU A 592 -25.40 1.26 6.89
CA GLU A 592 -25.50 0.08 7.74
C GLU A 592 -25.00 -1.15 6.98
N GLY A 593 -24.14 -1.95 7.61
CA GLY A 593 -23.62 -3.19 7.06
C GLY A 593 -24.01 -4.39 7.93
N ASP A 594 -24.98 -5.17 7.47
CA ASP A 594 -25.44 -6.38 8.14
C ASP A 594 -24.50 -7.57 7.85
N GLU A 595 -23.90 -8.14 8.90
CA GLU A 595 -23.02 -9.31 8.84
C GLU A 595 -23.68 -10.54 8.18
N LEU A 596 -25.01 -10.64 8.26
CA LEU A 596 -25.79 -11.73 7.69
C LEU A 596 -25.95 -11.63 6.17
N CYS A 597 -25.85 -10.42 5.61
CA CYS A 597 -26.07 -10.16 4.19
C CYS A 597 -25.40 -8.86 3.72
N GLY A 598 -24.38 -8.95 2.84
CA GLY A 598 -23.93 -7.80 2.05
C GLY A 598 -23.19 -6.71 2.81
N GLN A 599 -22.64 -6.99 4.00
CA GLN A 599 -21.87 -6.04 4.83
C GLN A 599 -20.80 -5.28 4.03
N GLU A 600 -19.98 -5.98 3.25
CA GLU A 600 -18.91 -5.36 2.47
C GLU A 600 -19.43 -4.59 1.23
N GLU A 601 -20.50 -5.06 0.59
CA GLU A 601 -21.13 -4.34 -0.53
C GLU A 601 -21.75 -3.02 -0.06
N SER A 602 -22.41 -3.05 1.09
CA SER A 602 -22.99 -1.89 1.76
C SER A 602 -21.89 -0.88 2.13
N PHE A 603 -20.78 -1.35 2.71
CA PHE A 603 -19.61 -0.51 2.98
C PHE A 603 -19.01 0.09 1.69
N ARG A 604 -18.75 -0.72 0.66
CA ARG A 604 -18.20 -0.25 -0.63
C ARG A 604 -19.12 0.78 -1.30
N THR A 605 -20.43 0.63 -1.17
CA THR A 605 -21.43 1.56 -1.71
C THR A 605 -21.45 2.87 -0.93
N TRP A 606 -21.49 2.80 0.41
CA TRP A 606 -21.42 3.97 1.28
C TRP A 606 -20.09 4.71 1.09
N ALA A 607 -18.94 4.03 1.11
CA ALA A 607 -17.61 4.62 0.97
C ALA A 607 -17.45 5.39 -0.35
N LYS A 608 -17.98 4.87 -1.46
CA LYS A 608 -18.01 5.58 -2.75
C LYS A 608 -18.95 6.79 -2.72
N LYS A 609 -20.14 6.67 -2.13
CA LYS A 609 -21.11 7.78 -2.01
C LYS A 609 -20.55 8.90 -1.14
N VAL A 610 -20.05 8.59 0.06
CA VAL A 610 -19.53 9.58 1.02
C VAL A 610 -18.28 10.26 0.49
N PHE A 611 -17.37 9.54 -0.16
CA PHE A 611 -16.22 10.15 -0.83
C PHE A 611 -16.65 11.09 -1.96
N LYS A 612 -17.64 10.71 -2.78
CA LYS A 612 -18.13 11.56 -3.87
C LYS A 612 -18.81 12.84 -3.35
N VAL A 613 -19.60 12.75 -2.28
CA VAL A 613 -20.24 13.92 -1.66
C VAL A 613 -19.20 14.81 -0.98
N ALA A 614 -18.29 14.23 -0.21
CA ALA A 614 -17.16 14.95 0.38
C ALA A 614 -16.33 15.68 -0.69
N LEU A 615 -16.02 15.02 -1.81
CA LEU A 615 -15.32 15.61 -2.94
C LEU A 615 -16.12 16.81 -3.49
N PHE A 616 -17.42 16.65 -3.77
CA PHE A 616 -18.26 17.75 -4.25
C PHE A 616 -18.30 18.96 -3.30
N LEU A 617 -18.30 18.72 -1.99
CA LEU A 617 -18.32 19.79 -0.97
C LEU A 617 -16.98 20.53 -0.83
N TYR A 618 -15.85 19.88 -1.14
CA TYR A 618 -14.52 20.37 -0.72
C TYR A 618 -13.39 20.33 -1.77
N ALA A 619 -13.57 19.66 -2.92
CA ALA A 619 -12.49 19.44 -3.89
C ALA A 619 -12.97 19.37 -5.36
N ASN A 620 -12.33 20.13 -6.26
CA ASN A 620 -12.64 20.07 -7.69
C ASN A 620 -12.17 18.75 -8.34
N ASN A 621 -13.04 18.17 -9.17
CA ASN A 621 -13.03 16.77 -9.62
C ASN A 621 -11.70 16.19 -10.15
N SER A 622 -11.20 15.15 -9.50
CA SER A 622 -10.40 14.07 -10.13
C SER A 622 -10.60 12.74 -9.38
N LEU A 623 -10.88 11.64 -10.11
CA LEU A 623 -11.14 10.29 -9.56
C LEU A 623 -10.12 9.29 -10.14
N ILE A 624 -9.25 8.69 -9.31
CA ILE A 624 -8.37 7.57 -9.71
C ILE A 624 -8.15 6.56 -8.56
N SER A 625 -8.37 5.27 -8.89
CA SER A 625 -7.90 3.99 -8.33
C SER A 625 -7.23 3.88 -6.94
N ASN A 626 -7.74 2.95 -6.12
CA ASN A 626 -7.07 2.39 -4.95
C ASN A 626 -5.76 1.66 -5.33
N ASP A 627 -4.62 1.97 -4.69
CA ASP A 627 -3.38 1.20 -4.82
C ASP A 627 -2.81 0.74 -3.46
N ARG A 628 -3.48 -0.25 -2.87
CA ARG A 628 -2.92 -1.00 -1.73
C ARG A 628 -3.18 -2.50 -1.76
N SER A 629 -3.52 -3.05 -2.93
CA SER A 629 -3.50 -4.51 -3.14
C SER A 629 -2.09 -5.05 -2.90
N TRP A 630 -1.99 -6.25 -2.35
CA TRP A 630 -0.71 -6.95 -2.26
C TRP A 630 -0.06 -7.12 -3.64
N LYS A 631 1.26 -6.98 -3.71
CA LYS A 631 2.09 -7.08 -4.93
C LYS A 631 3.38 -7.85 -4.58
N ARG A 632 3.78 -8.82 -5.40
CA ARG A 632 5.00 -9.65 -5.19
C ARG A 632 6.28 -8.83 -4.90
N SER A 633 6.41 -7.64 -5.48
CA SER A 633 7.58 -6.76 -5.29
C SER A 633 7.55 -5.88 -4.03
N LYS A 634 6.43 -5.85 -3.29
CA LYS A 634 6.20 -4.91 -2.18
C LYS A 634 6.48 -5.50 -0.80
N PHE A 635 6.45 -6.83 -0.67
CA PHE A 635 6.61 -7.54 0.59
C PHE A 635 7.66 -8.64 0.44
N ARG A 636 8.56 -8.79 1.42
CA ARG A 636 9.53 -9.89 1.46
C ARG A 636 9.60 -10.51 2.86
N LEU A 637 9.98 -11.79 2.90
CA LEU A 637 10.38 -12.46 4.14
C LEU A 637 11.89 -12.31 4.32
N THR A 638 12.31 -12.05 5.55
CA THR A 638 13.72 -12.03 5.95
C THR A 638 13.92 -12.86 7.21
N TYR A 639 15.02 -13.61 7.27
CA TYR A 639 15.36 -14.44 8.41
C TYR A 639 15.85 -13.61 9.59
N VAL A 640 15.51 -14.04 10.79
CA VAL A 640 15.86 -13.38 12.06
C VAL A 640 16.31 -14.43 13.07
N ALA A 641 17.18 -14.04 14.01
CA ALA A 641 17.74 -14.97 15.00
C ALA A 641 16.86 -15.14 16.26
N GLU A 642 15.99 -14.18 16.53
CA GLU A 642 15.22 -14.07 17.77
C GLU A 642 13.73 -13.86 17.47
N ALA A 643 12.89 -14.42 18.33
CA ALA A 643 11.44 -14.23 18.33
C ALA A 643 10.98 -13.96 19.77
N PRO A 644 10.01 -13.05 19.99
CA PRO A 644 9.38 -12.90 21.29
C PRO A 644 8.63 -14.19 21.67
N GLU A 645 8.48 -14.42 22.98
CA GLU A 645 7.55 -15.43 23.48
C GLU A 645 6.13 -15.14 23.00
N LEU A 646 5.27 -16.17 22.94
CA LEU A 646 3.88 -16.06 22.46
C LEU A 646 3.05 -15.04 23.26
N THR A 647 3.43 -14.80 24.52
CA THR A 647 2.85 -13.81 25.45
C THR A 647 3.34 -12.37 25.24
N GLN A 648 4.42 -12.16 24.47
CA GLN A 648 5.13 -10.87 24.34
C GLN A 648 4.95 -10.18 22.97
N GLY A 649 4.11 -10.73 22.07
CA GLY A 649 3.83 -10.16 20.73
C GLY A 649 3.05 -8.84 20.77
N THR A 650 3.42 -7.87 19.91
CA THR A 650 3.26 -6.43 20.18
C THR A 650 1.92 -5.74 19.85
N HIS A 651 0.93 -6.36 19.19
CA HIS A 651 -0.22 -5.61 18.64
C HIS A 651 -1.63 -6.24 18.80
N MET A 652 -1.82 -7.14 19.76
CA MET A 652 -3.16 -7.42 20.32
C MET A 652 -3.13 -7.08 21.82
N ARG A 653 -4.29 -6.74 22.41
CA ARG A 653 -4.40 -6.56 23.88
C ARG A 653 -3.89 -7.85 24.53
N LEU A 654 -2.81 -7.70 25.30
CA LEU A 654 -1.82 -8.75 25.54
C LEU A 654 -2.44 -10.03 26.12
N PRO A 655 -2.01 -11.24 25.69
CA PRO A 655 -2.19 -12.43 26.49
C PRO A 655 -1.30 -12.28 27.73
N ARG A 656 -1.90 -11.89 28.85
CA ARG A 656 -1.13 -11.45 30.02
C ARG A 656 -0.38 -12.60 30.66
N ARG A 657 -0.98 -13.79 30.77
CA ARG A 657 -0.34 -14.99 31.34
C ARG A 657 -0.89 -16.32 30.81
N ALA A 658 -0.15 -17.38 31.12
CA ALA A 658 -0.46 -18.79 30.89
C ALA A 658 -1.28 -19.39 32.05
N LEU A 659 -2.12 -20.38 31.76
CA LEU A 659 -2.90 -21.13 32.74
C LEU A 659 -2.88 -22.64 32.42
N ASP A 660 -2.67 -23.49 33.43
CA ASP A 660 -2.58 -24.96 33.27
C ASP A 660 -3.97 -25.63 33.39
N VAL A 661 -4.22 -26.71 32.63
CA VAL A 661 -5.55 -27.32 32.43
C VAL A 661 -5.85 -28.51 33.36
N GLY A 662 -7.00 -28.49 34.02
CA GLY A 662 -7.57 -29.65 34.74
C GLY A 662 -8.70 -30.39 34.00
N GLN A 663 -8.41 -31.63 33.56
CA GLN A 663 -9.24 -32.72 32.98
C GLN A 663 -10.81 -32.63 33.00
N VAL A 664 -11.47 -32.85 31.83
CA VAL A 664 -12.89 -33.31 31.66
C VAL A 664 -13.14 -34.01 30.30
N GLU A 665 -14.08 -34.98 30.28
CA GLU A 665 -14.63 -35.72 29.12
C GLU A 665 -16.19 -35.69 29.20
N GLU A 666 -17.06 -35.98 28.20
CA GLU A 666 -16.90 -36.63 26.87
C GLU A 666 -17.83 -36.02 25.75
N ASP A 667 -18.91 -36.69 25.30
CA ASP A 667 -19.59 -36.54 23.98
C ASP A 667 -20.68 -35.42 23.84
N ARG A 668 -20.84 -34.89 22.61
CA ARG A 668 -21.45 -33.57 22.28
C ARG A 668 -21.14 -32.50 23.33
N SER A 669 -19.85 -32.42 23.62
CA SER A 669 -19.32 -31.92 24.88
C SER A 669 -19.69 -30.49 25.23
N THR A 670 -20.01 -30.30 26.50
CA THR A 670 -19.76 -29.03 27.20
C THR A 670 -18.69 -29.33 28.24
N ILE A 671 -17.45 -28.91 27.97
CA ILE A 671 -16.34 -29.11 28.89
C ILE A 671 -16.36 -28.06 30.01
N PHE A 672 -15.95 -28.48 31.18
CA PHE A 672 -15.58 -27.60 32.28
C PHE A 672 -14.06 -27.49 32.29
N VAL A 673 -13.54 -26.28 32.15
CA VAL A 673 -12.09 -26.03 32.09
C VAL A 673 -11.67 -25.35 33.39
N ARG A 674 -10.69 -25.91 34.10
CA ARG A 674 -10.01 -25.25 35.22
C ARG A 674 -8.65 -24.75 34.74
N LEU A 675 -8.31 -23.52 35.11
CA LEU A 675 -7.16 -22.78 34.61
C LEU A 675 -6.44 -22.09 35.79
N HIS A 676 -5.18 -22.44 36.06
CA HIS A 676 -4.45 -21.94 37.24
C HIS A 676 -3.68 -20.64 36.98
N THR A 677 -4.01 -19.57 37.71
CA THR A 677 -3.49 -18.19 37.48
C THR A 677 -2.07 -17.93 37.92
N ASN A 678 -1.38 -18.87 38.59
CA ASN A 678 0.05 -18.75 38.93
C ASN A 678 0.44 -17.46 39.70
N GLY A 679 -0.41 -16.96 40.60
CA GLY A 679 -0.19 -15.68 41.31
C GLY A 679 -0.50 -14.43 40.48
N HIS A 680 -1.21 -14.66 39.38
CA HIS A 680 -1.76 -13.78 38.36
C HIS A 680 -2.39 -12.43 38.75
N GLN A 681 -1.68 -11.43 39.28
CA GLN A 681 -2.31 -10.14 39.68
C GLN A 681 -3.19 -9.46 38.60
N GLU A 682 -2.85 -9.58 37.31
CA GLU A 682 -3.66 -8.99 36.22
C GLU A 682 -4.80 -9.90 35.73
N LEU A 683 -4.91 -11.10 36.30
CA LEU A 683 -6.02 -12.04 36.13
C LEU A 683 -6.94 -12.04 37.36
N GLN A 684 -6.89 -10.98 38.18
CA GLN A 684 -7.95 -10.70 39.15
C GLN A 684 -9.24 -10.37 38.40
N TYR A 685 -10.35 -10.93 38.88
CA TYR A 685 -11.67 -10.81 38.28
C TYR A 685 -12.74 -10.79 39.39
N LEU A 686 -13.96 -10.40 39.04
CA LEU A 686 -15.15 -10.48 39.88
C LEU A 686 -16.18 -11.47 39.26
N PRO A 687 -17.04 -12.08 40.08
CA PRO A 687 -18.16 -12.88 39.60
C PRO A 687 -19.01 -12.10 38.58
N GLY A 688 -19.09 -12.62 37.36
CA GLY A 688 -19.74 -11.98 36.20
C GLY A 688 -18.78 -11.58 35.06
N ASP A 689 -17.48 -11.42 35.35
CA ASP A 689 -16.46 -11.08 34.34
C ASP A 689 -16.22 -12.19 33.29
N HIS A 690 -15.58 -11.83 32.18
CA HIS A 690 -15.21 -12.74 31.10
C HIS A 690 -13.70 -12.98 31.04
N LEU A 691 -13.30 -14.16 30.57
CA LEU A 691 -11.93 -14.45 30.13
C LEU A 691 -11.86 -14.42 28.60
N GLY A 692 -11.04 -13.55 28.04
CA GLY A 692 -10.65 -13.56 26.63
C GLY A 692 -9.49 -14.52 26.41
N VAL A 693 -9.71 -15.57 25.61
CA VAL A 693 -8.74 -16.66 25.38
C VAL A 693 -8.25 -16.65 23.93
N PHE A 694 -6.93 -16.66 23.72
CA PHE A 694 -6.30 -16.75 22.40
C PHE A 694 -5.99 -18.22 22.06
N PRO A 695 -6.63 -18.81 21.03
CA PRO A 695 -6.44 -20.23 20.72
C PRO A 695 -5.30 -20.49 19.72
N GLY A 696 -4.91 -21.75 19.59
CA GLY A 696 -4.18 -22.26 18.42
C GLY A 696 -5.12 -22.88 17.38
N ASN A 697 -4.91 -22.60 16.10
CA ASN A 697 -5.50 -23.36 14.99
C ASN A 697 -5.01 -24.83 15.01
N HIS A 698 -5.81 -25.73 14.40
CA HIS A 698 -5.46 -27.15 14.34
C HIS A 698 -4.20 -27.39 13.52
N GLU A 699 -3.27 -28.22 14.01
CA GLU A 699 -1.97 -28.41 13.36
C GLU A 699 -2.10 -28.99 11.95
N ASP A 700 -2.95 -30.00 11.74
CA ASP A 700 -3.25 -30.54 10.40
C ASP A 700 -3.70 -29.47 9.40
N LEU A 701 -4.51 -28.48 9.83
CA LEU A 701 -4.98 -27.39 8.97
C LEU A 701 -3.86 -26.38 8.69
N VAL A 702 -2.99 -26.12 9.67
CA VAL A 702 -1.80 -25.27 9.52
C VAL A 702 -0.80 -25.92 8.56
N ASN A 703 -0.53 -27.22 8.72
CA ASN A 703 0.37 -27.99 7.87
C ASN A 703 -0.17 -28.07 6.43
N ALA A 704 -1.45 -28.44 6.25
CA ALA A 704 -2.09 -28.46 4.94
C ALA A 704 -2.11 -27.09 4.24
N LEU A 705 -2.14 -25.98 5.00
CA LEU A 705 -1.98 -24.64 4.44
C LEU A 705 -0.54 -24.38 3.99
N ILE A 706 0.47 -24.74 4.80
CA ILE A 706 1.90 -24.53 4.52
C ILE A 706 2.33 -25.36 3.30
N ASP A 707 1.92 -26.62 3.21
CA ASP A 707 2.21 -27.53 2.10
C ASP A 707 1.64 -27.03 0.75
N ARG A 708 0.70 -26.08 0.80
CA ARG A 708 -0.01 -25.52 -0.36
C ARG A 708 0.60 -24.21 -0.87
N LEU A 709 1.60 -23.65 -0.17
CA LEU A 709 2.28 -22.41 -0.52
C LEU A 709 3.32 -22.59 -1.64
N GLU A 710 3.58 -21.50 -2.39
CA GLU A 710 4.56 -21.45 -3.49
C GLU A 710 6.01 -21.30 -3.00
N ASP A 711 6.21 -20.55 -1.91
CA ASP A 711 7.50 -20.03 -1.45
C ASP A 711 7.70 -20.15 0.08
N ALA A 712 7.10 -21.17 0.70
CA ALA A 712 7.17 -21.36 2.16
C ALA A 712 8.63 -21.42 2.65
N PRO A 713 9.03 -20.57 3.63
CA PRO A 713 10.24 -20.84 4.40
C PRO A 713 10.05 -22.14 5.21
N PRO A 714 11.13 -22.85 5.57
CA PRO A 714 11.03 -24.03 6.42
C PRO A 714 10.27 -23.73 7.71
N ALA A 715 9.37 -24.62 8.13
CA ALA A 715 8.43 -24.38 9.23
C ALA A 715 9.07 -24.10 10.60
N ASN A 716 10.38 -24.39 10.75
CA ASN A 716 11.21 -24.13 11.93
C ASN A 716 12.08 -22.86 11.84
N GLN A 717 12.09 -22.16 10.70
CA GLN A 717 12.86 -20.93 10.52
C GLN A 717 12.09 -19.70 10.98
N LEU A 718 12.74 -18.84 11.77
CA LEU A 718 12.19 -17.57 12.20
C LEU A 718 12.29 -16.54 11.07
N VAL A 719 11.17 -15.89 10.77
CA VAL A 719 11.06 -14.87 9.73
C VAL A 719 10.33 -13.63 10.22
N LYS A 720 10.63 -12.48 9.61
CA LYS A 720 9.83 -11.25 9.69
C LYS A 720 9.40 -10.79 8.29
N VAL A 721 8.29 -10.06 8.22
CA VAL A 721 7.80 -9.44 6.98
C VAL A 721 8.35 -8.01 6.89
N GLU A 722 8.96 -7.67 5.75
CA GLU A 722 9.41 -6.31 5.45
C GLU A 722 8.63 -5.73 4.26
N LEU A 723 8.23 -4.47 4.41
CA LEU A 723 7.56 -3.64 3.41
C LEU A 723 8.59 -2.79 2.65
N LEU A 724 8.58 -2.88 1.32
CA LEU A 724 9.34 -2.01 0.43
C LEU A 724 8.50 -0.79 0.01
N GLU A 725 8.85 0.39 0.52
CA GLU A 725 8.31 1.65 -0.02
C GLU A 725 9.09 2.10 -1.27
N GLU A 726 8.42 2.90 -2.12
CA GLU A 726 8.93 3.41 -3.41
C GLU A 726 10.22 4.26 -3.32
N ARG A 727 10.70 4.52 -2.10
CA ARG A 727 11.95 5.26 -1.79
C ARG A 727 13.14 4.35 -1.46
N ASN A 728 13.04 3.04 -1.67
CA ASN A 728 14.06 2.04 -1.34
C ASN A 728 14.46 1.98 0.15
N THR A 729 13.57 2.38 1.05
CA THR A 729 13.68 2.11 2.49
C THR A 729 12.79 0.92 2.83
N ALA A 730 13.40 -0.18 3.29
CA ALA A 730 12.65 -1.27 3.90
C ALA A 730 12.14 -0.82 5.28
N LEU A 731 10.86 -1.03 5.54
CA LEU A 731 10.22 -0.80 6.84
C LEU A 731 9.70 -2.14 7.36
N ASP A 732 9.85 -2.39 8.66
CA ASP A 732 9.29 -3.59 9.29
C ASP A 732 7.76 -3.53 9.28
N GLU A 733 7.11 -4.59 8.79
CA GLU A 733 5.66 -4.71 8.87
C GLU A 733 5.28 -5.32 10.22
N ASN A 734 5.15 -4.45 11.22
CA ASN A 734 4.89 -4.79 12.63
C ASN A 734 3.51 -5.44 12.91
N ARG A 735 2.87 -6.09 11.93
CA ARG A 735 1.54 -6.70 12.08
C ARG A 735 1.59 -8.06 12.75
N VAL A 736 2.61 -8.85 12.44
CA VAL A 736 2.90 -10.16 13.04
C VAL A 736 4.34 -10.07 13.57
N PRO A 737 4.61 -10.46 14.83
CA PRO A 737 5.97 -10.42 15.37
C PRO A 737 6.88 -11.41 14.62
N PRO A 738 8.21 -11.25 14.73
CA PRO A 738 9.18 -12.29 14.34
C PRO A 738 8.77 -13.67 14.87
N CYS A 739 8.48 -14.62 13.98
CA CYS A 739 8.05 -15.97 14.35
C CYS A 739 8.30 -16.96 13.19
N THR A 740 8.08 -18.26 13.41
CA THR A 740 8.02 -19.20 12.28
C THR A 740 6.71 -19.04 11.51
N ILE A 741 6.69 -19.46 10.24
CA ILE A 741 5.45 -19.47 9.44
C ILE A 741 4.37 -20.39 10.05
N PHE A 742 4.77 -21.47 10.72
CA PHE A 742 3.88 -22.32 11.49
C PHE A 742 3.26 -21.58 12.68
N GLN A 743 4.05 -20.83 13.46
CA GLN A 743 3.53 -19.99 14.55
C GLN A 743 2.59 -18.89 14.04
N ALA A 744 2.90 -18.28 12.89
CA ALA A 744 2.05 -17.26 12.26
C ALA A 744 0.63 -17.80 11.98
N PHE A 745 0.53 -18.94 11.30
CA PHE A 745 -0.77 -19.56 10.99
C PHE A 745 -1.40 -20.30 12.16
N LYS A 746 -0.64 -20.77 13.16
CA LYS A 746 -1.20 -21.42 14.35
C LYS A 746 -1.82 -20.42 15.32
N TYR A 747 -1.15 -19.30 15.62
CA TYR A 747 -1.54 -18.42 16.74
C TYR A 747 -1.90 -16.98 16.36
N TYR A 748 -1.40 -16.46 15.24
CA TYR A 748 -1.54 -15.03 14.92
C TYR A 748 -2.58 -14.74 13.82
N LEU A 749 -2.89 -15.70 12.94
CA LEU A 749 -3.72 -15.48 11.75
C LEU A 749 -4.95 -16.39 11.71
N ASP A 750 -6.07 -15.84 11.24
CA ASP A 750 -7.29 -16.61 10.99
C ASP A 750 -7.21 -17.28 9.60
N ILE A 751 -7.12 -18.61 9.61
CA ILE A 751 -7.10 -19.48 8.43
C ILE A 751 -8.45 -20.19 8.20
N THR A 752 -9.44 -19.92 9.05
CA THR A 752 -10.73 -20.65 9.12
C THR A 752 -11.92 -19.83 8.65
N THR A 753 -11.92 -18.52 8.87
CA THR A 753 -12.95 -17.61 8.37
C THR A 753 -12.91 -17.55 6.83
N PRO A 754 -14.05 -17.68 6.13
CA PRO A 754 -14.10 -17.60 4.67
C PRO A 754 -13.45 -16.32 4.11
N PRO A 755 -12.65 -16.41 3.03
CA PRO A 755 -11.94 -15.26 2.47
C PRO A 755 -12.95 -14.22 1.98
N THR A 756 -12.60 -12.93 2.11
CA THR A 756 -13.45 -11.84 1.63
C THR A 756 -13.48 -11.77 0.10
N PRO A 757 -14.52 -11.16 -0.51
CA PRO A 757 -14.53 -10.83 -1.93
C PRO A 757 -13.26 -10.13 -2.44
N LEU A 758 -12.62 -9.28 -1.62
CA LEU A 758 -11.34 -8.64 -1.95
C LEU A 758 -10.18 -9.65 -2.02
N LEU A 759 -10.10 -10.59 -1.08
CA LEU A 759 -9.07 -11.62 -1.07
C LEU A 759 -9.26 -12.63 -2.21
N LEU A 760 -10.51 -12.98 -2.54
CA LEU A 760 -10.83 -13.79 -3.72
C LEU A 760 -10.40 -13.13 -5.05
N GLN A 761 -10.47 -11.80 -5.15
CA GLN A 761 -9.95 -11.06 -6.30
C GLN A 761 -8.42 -11.16 -6.41
N GLN A 762 -7.70 -11.15 -5.29
CA GLN A 762 -6.25 -11.37 -5.28
C GLN A 762 -5.91 -12.82 -5.66
N PHE A 763 -6.67 -13.82 -5.16
CA PHE A 763 -6.49 -15.23 -5.54
C PHE A 763 -6.75 -15.45 -7.05
N ALA A 764 -7.72 -14.75 -7.63
CA ALA A 764 -7.98 -14.83 -9.08
C ALA A 764 -6.80 -14.34 -9.95
N LEU A 765 -5.99 -13.40 -9.47
CA LEU A 765 -4.78 -12.94 -10.17
C LEU A 765 -3.64 -13.98 -10.14
N LEU A 766 -3.72 -14.95 -9.23
CA LEU A 766 -2.73 -15.99 -8.99
C LEU A 766 -3.15 -17.37 -9.52
N ALA A 767 -4.39 -17.50 -10.01
CA ALA A 767 -4.91 -18.71 -10.63
C ALA A 767 -4.37 -18.89 -12.05
N THR A 768 -3.63 -19.98 -12.27
CA THR A 768 -3.06 -20.35 -13.59
C THR A 768 -4.08 -21.02 -14.52
N SER A 769 -5.21 -21.51 -14.00
CA SER A 769 -6.35 -22.02 -14.79
C SER A 769 -7.36 -20.91 -15.06
N GLU A 770 -7.58 -20.59 -16.33
CA GLU A 770 -8.60 -19.60 -16.75
C GLU A 770 -10.03 -19.98 -16.31
N LYS A 771 -10.33 -21.27 -16.10
CA LYS A 771 -11.62 -21.71 -15.55
C LYS A 771 -11.77 -21.32 -14.08
N GLU A 772 -10.75 -21.59 -13.27
CA GLU A 772 -10.74 -21.29 -11.84
C GLU A 772 -10.68 -19.78 -11.58
N LYS A 773 -9.82 -19.08 -12.32
CA LYS A 773 -9.72 -17.61 -12.34
C LYS A 773 -11.06 -16.93 -12.59
N LYS A 774 -11.80 -17.37 -13.63
CA LYS A 774 -13.16 -16.87 -13.91
C LYS A 774 -14.13 -17.20 -12.78
N ARG A 775 -14.08 -18.40 -12.20
CA ARG A 775 -14.95 -18.75 -11.05
C ARG A 775 -14.64 -17.90 -9.82
N LEU A 776 -13.38 -17.64 -9.49
CA LEU A 776 -12.97 -16.75 -8.40
C LEU A 776 -13.45 -15.30 -8.64
N GLN A 777 -13.34 -14.80 -9.87
CA GLN A 777 -13.88 -13.48 -10.25
C GLN A 777 -15.40 -13.40 -10.09
N VAL A 778 -16.14 -14.46 -10.47
CA VAL A 778 -17.59 -14.57 -10.26
C VAL A 778 -17.94 -14.64 -8.77
N LEU A 779 -17.26 -15.48 -7.98
CA LEU A 779 -17.45 -15.58 -6.53
C LEU A 779 -17.13 -14.29 -5.77
N SER A 780 -16.28 -13.40 -6.32
CA SER A 780 -16.08 -12.06 -5.76
C SER A 780 -17.29 -11.11 -5.93
N LYS A 781 -18.37 -11.58 -6.58
CA LYS A 781 -19.66 -10.90 -6.75
C LYS A 781 -20.79 -11.77 -6.20
N GLU A 782 -20.86 -13.04 -6.62
CA GLU A 782 -21.79 -14.06 -6.15
C GLU A 782 -21.26 -14.76 -4.89
N TYR A 783 -20.99 -13.97 -3.85
CA TYR A 783 -20.22 -14.41 -2.69
C TYR A 783 -21.04 -15.16 -1.63
N GLU A 784 -22.22 -14.63 -1.28
CA GLU A 784 -22.96 -15.03 -0.08
C GLU A 784 -23.43 -16.49 -0.12
N GLU A 785 -23.94 -16.98 -1.26
CA GLU A 785 -24.39 -18.38 -1.37
C GLU A 785 -23.23 -19.37 -1.14
N TRP A 786 -22.09 -19.13 -1.78
CA TRP A 786 -20.89 -19.96 -1.63
C TRP A 786 -20.34 -19.89 -0.20
N LYS A 787 -20.27 -18.70 0.40
CA LYS A 787 -19.86 -18.48 1.79
C LYS A 787 -20.77 -19.25 2.76
N TRP A 788 -22.10 -19.07 2.70
CA TRP A 788 -23.00 -19.66 3.68
C TRP A 788 -23.23 -21.16 3.48
N SER A 789 -23.26 -21.65 2.23
CA SER A 789 -23.41 -23.09 1.94
C SER A 789 -22.16 -23.88 2.29
N LYS A 790 -20.97 -23.41 1.89
CA LYS A 790 -19.72 -24.15 2.10
C LYS A 790 -18.99 -23.79 3.39
N ASN A 791 -19.13 -22.55 3.89
CA ASN A 791 -18.30 -21.96 4.94
C ASN A 791 -16.80 -22.34 4.83
N PRO A 792 -16.16 -22.10 3.67
CA PRO A 792 -14.89 -22.75 3.36
C PRO A 792 -13.72 -22.07 4.10
N THR A 793 -12.87 -22.88 4.71
CA THR A 793 -11.56 -22.47 5.25
C THR A 793 -10.60 -22.07 4.14
N ILE A 794 -9.51 -21.36 4.47
CA ILE A 794 -8.50 -20.96 3.46
C ILE A 794 -7.90 -22.19 2.74
N VAL A 795 -7.71 -23.31 3.45
CA VAL A 795 -7.22 -24.57 2.87
C VAL A 795 -8.21 -25.12 1.84
N GLU A 796 -9.48 -25.28 2.19
CA GLU A 796 -10.51 -25.78 1.26
C GLU A 796 -10.66 -24.91 0.01
N VAL A 797 -10.44 -23.59 0.12
CA VAL A 797 -10.41 -22.69 -1.04
C VAL A 797 -9.22 -22.99 -1.96
N LEU A 798 -8.04 -23.24 -1.41
CA LEU A 798 -6.85 -23.59 -2.20
C LEU A 798 -6.87 -25.03 -2.74
N GLU A 799 -7.69 -25.90 -2.16
CA GLU A 799 -8.02 -27.23 -2.67
C GLU A 799 -9.11 -27.23 -3.75
N GLU A 800 -10.12 -26.35 -3.65
CA GLU A 800 -11.12 -26.11 -4.69
C GLU A 800 -10.50 -25.42 -5.92
N PHE A 801 -9.54 -24.52 -5.69
CA PHE A 801 -8.84 -23.76 -6.73
C PHE A 801 -7.34 -24.11 -6.77
N ARG A 802 -7.04 -25.35 -7.18
CA ARG A 802 -5.67 -25.92 -7.20
C ARG A 802 -4.68 -25.18 -8.09
N SER A 803 -5.15 -24.42 -9.08
CA SER A 803 -4.28 -23.67 -9.98
C SER A 803 -3.75 -22.36 -9.39
N VAL A 804 -4.24 -21.95 -8.21
CA VAL A 804 -3.75 -20.78 -7.48
C VAL A 804 -2.34 -21.05 -6.95
N GLN A 805 -1.36 -20.30 -7.43
CA GLN A 805 -0.03 -20.22 -6.83
C GLN A 805 -0.12 -19.30 -5.60
N MET A 806 0.19 -19.78 -4.39
CA MET A 806 -0.10 -19.04 -3.15
C MET A 806 1.17 -18.57 -2.44
N PRO A 807 1.54 -17.28 -2.53
CA PRO A 807 2.74 -16.75 -1.88
C PRO A 807 2.52 -16.52 -0.38
N SER A 808 3.50 -16.89 0.42
CA SER A 808 3.51 -16.80 1.88
C SER A 808 3.26 -15.37 2.36
N THR A 809 3.89 -14.38 1.71
CA THR A 809 3.70 -12.96 2.05
C THR A 809 2.29 -12.44 1.75
N LEU A 810 1.51 -13.09 0.87
CA LEU A 810 0.11 -12.71 0.67
C LEU A 810 -0.70 -13.05 1.92
N LEU A 811 -0.64 -14.30 2.38
CA LEU A 811 -1.43 -14.72 3.54
C LEU A 811 -0.97 -14.03 4.82
N LEU A 812 0.33 -13.89 5.03
CA LEU A 812 0.91 -13.24 6.21
C LEU A 812 0.49 -11.75 6.36
N THR A 813 0.18 -11.08 5.24
CA THR A 813 -0.22 -9.66 5.25
C THR A 813 -1.72 -9.42 5.10
N GLN A 814 -2.45 -10.31 4.41
CA GLN A 814 -3.86 -10.10 4.06
C GLN A 814 -4.86 -10.89 4.93
N LEU A 815 -4.49 -12.01 5.57
CA LEU A 815 -5.41 -12.75 6.44
C LEU A 815 -5.76 -11.92 7.70
N PRO A 816 -6.98 -12.01 8.26
CA PRO A 816 -7.29 -11.40 9.55
C PRO A 816 -6.39 -11.92 10.68
N LEU A 817 -6.22 -11.13 11.75
CA LEU A 817 -5.58 -11.62 12.97
C LEU A 817 -6.51 -12.61 13.69
N LEU A 818 -5.95 -13.66 14.29
CA LEU A 818 -6.72 -14.65 15.04
C LEU A 818 -7.29 -14.02 16.32
N GLN A 819 -8.60 -13.79 16.36
CA GLN A 819 -9.24 -13.09 17.48
C GLN A 819 -9.36 -13.98 18.74
N PRO A 820 -9.27 -13.41 19.95
CA PRO A 820 -9.58 -14.13 21.17
C PRO A 820 -11.08 -14.48 21.21
N ARG A 821 -11.45 -15.52 21.95
CA ARG A 821 -12.84 -15.88 22.24
C ARG A 821 -13.13 -15.63 23.71
N TYR A 822 -14.24 -14.95 23.99
CA TYR A 822 -14.68 -14.65 25.35
C TYR A 822 -15.50 -15.80 25.93
N TYR A 823 -15.28 -16.07 27.22
CA TYR A 823 -16.05 -17.02 28.02
C TYR A 823 -16.36 -16.39 29.37
N SER A 824 -17.62 -16.36 29.80
CA SER A 824 -17.97 -15.88 31.15
C SER A 824 -17.34 -16.79 32.20
N ILE A 825 -16.78 -16.20 33.26
CA ILE A 825 -16.04 -16.94 34.28
C ILE A 825 -17.00 -17.68 35.21
N SER A 826 -16.77 -18.97 35.35
CA SER A 826 -17.62 -19.93 36.06
C SER A 826 -17.13 -20.26 37.48
N SER A 827 -16.29 -19.41 38.09
CA SER A 827 -15.70 -19.58 39.42
C SER A 827 -15.85 -18.32 40.28
N SER A 828 -15.98 -18.47 41.60
CA SER A 828 -15.77 -17.35 42.53
C SER A 828 -14.27 -17.24 42.89
N PRO A 829 -13.67 -16.03 42.86
CA PRO A 829 -12.26 -15.84 43.22
C PRO A 829 -12.01 -15.98 44.73
N ASP A 830 -13.03 -15.74 45.57
CA ASP A 830 -12.98 -16.00 47.01
C ASP A 830 -12.97 -17.52 47.30
N MET A 831 -13.76 -18.29 46.54
CA MET A 831 -13.89 -19.75 46.73
C MET A 831 -12.75 -20.55 46.09
N TYR A 832 -12.21 -20.07 44.97
CA TYR A 832 -11.06 -20.67 44.28
C TYR A 832 -9.95 -19.64 44.07
N PRO A 833 -9.24 -19.23 45.14
CA PRO A 833 -8.16 -18.26 45.04
C PRO A 833 -7.07 -18.77 44.10
N GLY A 834 -6.82 -18.01 43.03
CA GLY A 834 -5.81 -18.35 42.04
C GLY A 834 -6.28 -19.26 40.90
N GLU A 835 -7.57 -19.60 40.80
CA GLU A 835 -8.12 -20.33 39.64
C GLU A 835 -9.17 -19.52 38.88
N VAL A 836 -9.26 -19.77 37.56
CA VAL A 836 -10.36 -19.36 36.69
C VAL A 836 -11.01 -20.62 36.12
N HIS A 837 -12.33 -20.73 36.23
CA HIS A 837 -13.08 -21.81 35.60
C HIS A 837 -13.89 -21.31 34.42
N LEU A 838 -14.05 -22.13 33.37
CA LEU A 838 -14.89 -21.84 32.21
C LEU A 838 -15.90 -22.99 31.96
N THR A 839 -17.04 -22.65 31.34
CA THR A 839 -18.04 -23.63 30.86
C THR A 839 -18.16 -23.50 29.34
N VAL A 840 -17.59 -24.44 28.59
CA VAL A 840 -17.33 -24.28 27.15
C VAL A 840 -18.09 -25.33 26.34
N ALA A 841 -19.06 -24.90 25.51
CA ALA A 841 -19.68 -25.75 24.52
C ALA A 841 -18.70 -26.02 23.35
N VAL A 842 -18.46 -27.29 23.04
CA VAL A 842 -17.54 -27.69 21.97
C VAL A 842 -18.25 -27.62 20.62
N VAL A 843 -17.98 -26.54 19.88
CA VAL A 843 -18.61 -26.28 18.58
C VAL A 843 -18.05 -27.23 17.51
N SER A 844 -18.95 -28.02 16.92
CA SER A 844 -18.69 -28.91 15.79
C SER A 844 -19.95 -29.01 14.92
N TYR A 845 -19.82 -28.83 13.62
CA TYR A 845 -20.94 -28.87 12.66
C TYR A 845 -20.47 -29.39 11.30
N ARG A 846 -21.40 -29.88 10.48
CA ARG A 846 -21.13 -30.20 9.07
C ARG A 846 -21.54 -29.02 8.18
N THR A 847 -20.73 -28.72 7.18
CA THR A 847 -21.07 -27.73 6.15
C THR A 847 -22.10 -28.30 5.17
N ARG A 848 -22.56 -27.51 4.19
CA ARG A 848 -23.51 -27.93 3.14
C ARG A 848 -24.75 -28.63 3.73
N ASP A 849 -25.37 -27.95 4.68
CA ASP A 849 -26.65 -28.31 5.31
C ASP A 849 -26.66 -29.70 6.02
N GLY A 850 -25.47 -30.26 6.29
CA GLY A 850 -25.31 -31.58 6.91
C GLY A 850 -24.51 -32.57 6.06
N GLU A 851 -24.40 -32.34 4.75
CA GLU A 851 -23.77 -33.25 3.78
C GLU A 851 -22.26 -33.02 3.59
N GLY A 852 -21.73 -31.92 4.14
CA GLY A 852 -20.32 -31.53 4.00
C GLY A 852 -19.36 -32.13 5.04
N PRO A 853 -18.06 -31.79 4.93
CA PRO A 853 -17.06 -32.07 5.96
C PRO A 853 -17.43 -31.43 7.31
N ILE A 854 -16.84 -31.97 8.39
CA ILE A 854 -17.00 -31.44 9.75
C ILE A 854 -16.05 -30.27 9.94
N HIS A 855 -16.59 -29.13 10.40
CA HIS A 855 -15.84 -27.96 10.83
C HIS A 855 -15.91 -27.85 12.35
N HIS A 856 -14.77 -27.54 12.96
CA HIS A 856 -14.63 -27.37 14.41
C HIS A 856 -14.45 -25.91 14.77
N GLY A 857 -15.09 -25.45 15.84
CA GLY A 857 -14.83 -24.12 16.40
C GLY A 857 -13.39 -24.04 16.93
N VAL A 858 -12.63 -23.04 16.49
CA VAL A 858 -11.20 -22.92 16.76
C VAL A 858 -10.91 -23.00 18.27
N CYS A 859 -11.40 -22.04 19.05
CA CYS A 859 -11.10 -21.97 20.48
C CYS A 859 -11.73 -23.11 21.29
N SER A 860 -12.99 -23.46 21.03
CA SER A 860 -13.67 -24.51 21.79
C SER A 860 -13.09 -25.89 21.55
N SER A 861 -12.58 -26.18 20.33
CA SER A 861 -11.93 -27.45 20.03
C SER A 861 -10.46 -27.48 20.45
N TRP A 862 -9.79 -26.32 20.49
CA TRP A 862 -8.45 -26.18 21.06
C TRP A 862 -8.47 -26.40 22.57
N LEU A 863 -9.38 -25.75 23.32
CA LEU A 863 -9.59 -25.98 24.76
C LEU A 863 -9.97 -27.44 25.09
N ASN A 864 -10.53 -28.20 24.15
CA ASN A 864 -10.86 -29.62 24.29
C ASN A 864 -9.69 -30.56 23.93
N ARG A 865 -8.53 -30.04 23.53
CA ARG A 865 -7.37 -30.86 23.08
C ARG A 865 -6.04 -30.50 23.75
N ILE A 866 -5.90 -29.29 24.27
CA ILE A 866 -4.71 -28.88 25.03
C ILE A 866 -4.48 -29.81 26.21
N GLN A 867 -3.21 -30.15 26.43
CA GLN A 867 -2.79 -31.01 27.53
C GLN A 867 -2.65 -30.23 28.85
N THR A 868 -2.56 -30.96 29.95
CA THR A 868 -2.11 -30.41 31.24
C THR A 868 -0.76 -29.69 31.05
N ASP A 869 -0.57 -28.58 31.76
CA ASP A 869 0.63 -27.72 31.69
C ASP A 869 0.90 -27.04 30.33
N GLU A 870 -0.03 -27.08 29.37
CA GLU A 870 0.04 -26.23 28.17
C GLU A 870 -0.35 -24.77 28.46
N VAL A 871 0.42 -23.83 27.91
CA VAL A 871 0.18 -22.39 28.04
C VAL A 871 -1.14 -21.99 27.37
N VAL A 872 -2.12 -21.55 28.18
CA VAL A 872 -3.34 -20.87 27.71
C VAL A 872 -3.16 -19.34 27.74
N PRO A 873 -2.92 -18.65 26.60
CA PRO A 873 -2.72 -17.20 26.56
C PRO A 873 -4.07 -16.47 26.69
N CYS A 874 -4.23 -15.64 27.72
CA CYS A 874 -5.53 -15.03 28.03
C CYS A 874 -5.45 -13.67 28.76
N PHE A 875 -6.61 -13.02 28.90
CA PHE A 875 -6.81 -11.80 29.71
C PHE A 875 -8.22 -11.76 30.30
N VAL A 876 -8.41 -11.08 31.43
CA VAL A 876 -9.75 -10.80 32.01
C VAL A 876 -10.33 -9.54 31.37
N ARG A 877 -11.62 -9.59 31.02
CA ARG A 877 -12.45 -8.44 30.65
C ARG A 877 -13.52 -8.23 31.72
N GLY A 878 -13.55 -7.05 32.31
CA GLY A 878 -14.53 -6.69 33.32
C GLY A 878 -15.94 -6.55 32.73
N ALA A 879 -16.95 -7.03 33.44
CA ALA A 879 -18.36 -6.95 33.06
C ALA A 879 -19.19 -6.24 34.16
N PRO A 880 -18.96 -4.94 34.44
CA PRO A 880 -19.60 -4.23 35.56
C PRO A 880 -21.13 -4.19 35.46
N GLY A 881 -21.68 -4.19 34.24
CA GLY A 881 -23.12 -4.31 34.01
C GLY A 881 -23.72 -5.68 34.36
N PHE A 882 -22.90 -6.68 34.69
CA PHE A 882 -23.28 -8.06 34.99
C PHE A 882 -22.66 -8.58 36.31
N HIS A 883 -22.31 -7.70 37.25
CA HIS A 883 -21.88 -8.08 38.60
C HIS A 883 -23.07 -8.28 39.55
N LEU A 884 -22.86 -9.05 40.64
CA LEU A 884 -23.83 -9.17 41.73
C LEU A 884 -24.15 -7.80 42.38
N PRO A 885 -25.38 -7.60 42.94
CA PRO A 885 -25.73 -6.34 43.58
C PRO A 885 -24.91 -6.09 44.84
N GLN A 886 -24.52 -4.82 45.05
CA GLN A 886 -23.76 -4.40 46.24
C GLN A 886 -24.51 -4.67 47.56
N ASP A 887 -25.85 -4.52 47.59
CA ASP A 887 -26.64 -4.99 48.72
C ASP A 887 -26.90 -6.50 48.57
N PRO A 888 -26.39 -7.36 49.46
CA PRO A 888 -26.69 -8.80 49.43
C PRO A 888 -28.17 -9.13 49.71
N LYS A 889 -28.97 -8.17 50.20
CA LYS A 889 -30.36 -8.41 50.64
C LYS A 889 -31.43 -8.21 49.56
N VAL A 890 -31.09 -7.69 48.37
CA VAL A 890 -32.06 -7.62 47.26
C VAL A 890 -32.15 -8.98 46.54
N PRO A 891 -33.34 -9.40 46.06
CA PRO A 891 -33.51 -10.69 45.39
C PRO A 891 -32.96 -10.66 43.96
N CYS A 892 -32.20 -11.69 43.58
CA CYS A 892 -31.75 -11.92 42.20
C CYS A 892 -32.52 -13.07 41.52
N ILE A 893 -32.91 -12.88 40.27
CA ILE A 893 -33.44 -13.93 39.38
C ILE A 893 -32.45 -14.13 38.24
N LEU A 894 -31.90 -15.33 38.11
CA LEU A 894 -30.85 -15.71 37.16
C LEU A 894 -31.46 -16.58 36.06
N ILE A 895 -31.35 -16.18 34.80
CA ILE A 895 -32.02 -16.81 33.65
C ILE A 895 -30.96 -17.12 32.59
N GLY A 896 -30.73 -18.39 32.28
CA GLY A 896 -29.72 -18.76 31.29
C GLY A 896 -29.76 -20.25 30.92
N PRO A 897 -30.12 -20.62 29.68
CA PRO A 897 -30.07 -22.00 29.22
C PRO A 897 -28.69 -22.38 28.65
N GLY A 898 -28.36 -23.67 28.73
CA GLY A 898 -27.08 -24.21 28.24
C GLY A 898 -25.88 -23.53 28.91
N THR A 899 -24.89 -23.11 28.12
CA THR A 899 -23.71 -22.39 28.63
C THR A 899 -24.03 -21.01 29.22
N GLY A 900 -25.25 -20.48 29.05
CA GLY A 900 -25.71 -19.27 29.75
C GLY A 900 -25.76 -19.41 31.28
N ILE A 901 -25.56 -20.62 31.83
CA ILE A 901 -25.37 -20.82 33.27
C ILE A 901 -23.96 -20.42 33.76
N ALA A 902 -22.99 -20.22 32.86
CA ALA A 902 -21.58 -19.99 33.18
C ALA A 902 -21.34 -18.90 34.25
N PRO A 903 -21.75 -17.62 34.06
CA PRO A 903 -21.50 -16.58 35.06
C PRO A 903 -22.28 -16.86 36.36
N PHE A 904 -23.44 -17.50 36.29
CA PHE A 904 -24.22 -17.83 37.49
C PHE A 904 -23.51 -18.84 38.40
N ARG A 905 -22.63 -19.68 37.85
CA ARG A 905 -21.77 -20.55 38.66
C ARG A 905 -20.84 -19.74 39.56
N SER A 906 -20.25 -18.65 39.06
CA SER A 906 -19.49 -17.72 39.91
C SER A 906 -20.38 -17.06 40.97
N PHE A 907 -21.62 -16.67 40.62
CA PHE A 907 -22.55 -16.03 41.55
C PHE A 907 -22.95 -16.92 42.71
N TRP A 908 -23.35 -18.18 42.46
CA TRP A 908 -23.78 -19.06 43.54
C TRP A 908 -22.61 -19.52 44.41
N GLN A 909 -21.42 -19.69 43.82
CA GLN A 909 -20.20 -19.93 44.60
C GLN A 909 -19.84 -18.72 45.47
N GLN A 910 -19.97 -17.50 44.97
CA GLN A 910 -19.74 -16.28 45.74
C GLN A 910 -20.72 -16.16 46.91
N ARG A 911 -22.02 -16.34 46.67
CA ARG A 911 -23.04 -16.34 47.74
C ARG A 911 -22.82 -17.46 48.76
N LEU A 912 -22.38 -18.64 48.32
CA LEU A 912 -22.05 -19.75 49.22
C LEU A 912 -20.86 -19.42 50.13
N PHE A 913 -19.80 -18.81 49.56
CA PHE A 913 -18.65 -18.33 50.33
C PHE A 913 -19.06 -17.24 51.34
N GLU A 914 -19.90 -16.29 50.93
CA GLU A 914 -20.42 -15.23 51.79
C GLU A 914 -21.20 -15.75 53.00
N ILE A 915 -22.02 -16.79 52.80
CA ILE A 915 -22.77 -17.46 53.87
C ILE A 915 -21.82 -18.23 54.80
N GLN A 916 -20.93 -19.06 54.24
CA GLN A 916 -20.11 -19.99 55.02
C GLN A 916 -18.92 -19.34 55.74
N HIS A 917 -18.29 -18.33 55.13
CA HIS A 917 -17.01 -17.76 55.59
C HIS A 917 -17.11 -16.29 56.02
N LYS A 918 -18.02 -15.50 55.43
CA LYS A 918 -18.23 -14.08 55.80
C LYS A 918 -19.41 -13.87 56.77
N GLY A 919 -20.17 -14.92 57.09
CA GLY A 919 -21.32 -14.87 58.00
C GLY A 919 -22.49 -14.01 57.50
N LEU A 920 -22.50 -13.67 56.20
CA LEU A 920 -23.53 -12.85 55.59
C LEU A 920 -24.83 -13.65 55.41
N LYS A 921 -25.96 -12.95 55.44
CA LYS A 921 -27.29 -13.51 55.17
C LYS A 921 -27.89 -12.84 53.93
N PRO A 922 -27.42 -13.19 52.72
CA PRO A 922 -27.97 -12.66 51.48
C PRO A 922 -29.42 -13.12 51.26
N CYS A 923 -30.15 -12.43 50.38
CA CYS A 923 -31.46 -12.90 49.92
C CYS A 923 -31.26 -14.12 49.00
N PRO A 924 -31.92 -15.27 49.27
CA PRO A 924 -31.77 -16.45 48.43
C PRO A 924 -32.29 -16.20 47.00
N MET A 925 -31.46 -16.54 46.01
CA MET A 925 -31.68 -16.25 44.59
C MET A 925 -32.67 -17.24 43.96
N VAL A 926 -33.12 -16.99 42.73
CA VAL A 926 -33.87 -17.96 41.91
C VAL A 926 -33.08 -18.26 40.64
N LEU A 927 -32.91 -19.53 40.29
CA LEU A 927 -32.34 -19.95 39.00
C LEU A 927 -33.44 -20.44 38.05
N VAL A 928 -33.40 -19.98 36.80
CA VAL A 928 -34.25 -20.44 35.68
C VAL A 928 -33.33 -20.95 34.58
N PHE A 929 -32.98 -22.23 34.69
CA PHE A 929 -32.12 -22.93 33.74
C PHE A 929 -32.92 -23.53 32.58
N GLY A 930 -32.25 -23.91 31.49
CA GLY A 930 -32.88 -24.66 30.42
C GLY A 930 -31.90 -25.51 29.60
N CYS A 931 -32.32 -26.72 29.22
CA CYS A 931 -31.51 -27.63 28.41
C CYS A 931 -32.41 -28.49 27.48
N ARG A 932 -31.88 -29.55 26.88
CA ARG A 932 -32.63 -30.47 26.02
C ARG A 932 -33.31 -31.56 26.85
N GLN A 933 -32.56 -32.27 27.69
CA GLN A 933 -33.04 -33.44 28.45
C GLN A 933 -32.41 -33.52 29.85
N SER A 934 -33.20 -33.87 30.86
CA SER A 934 -32.83 -33.88 32.29
C SER A 934 -31.73 -34.85 32.71
N ARG A 935 -31.33 -35.77 31.81
CA ARG A 935 -30.28 -36.78 32.01
C ARG A 935 -29.07 -36.64 31.09
N ILE A 936 -29.06 -35.67 30.16
CA ILE A 936 -27.98 -35.51 29.18
C ILE A 936 -27.24 -34.19 29.38
N ASP A 937 -27.92 -33.06 29.25
CA ASP A 937 -27.30 -31.73 29.19
C ASP A 937 -27.72 -30.80 30.34
N HIS A 938 -28.15 -31.38 31.47
CA HIS A 938 -28.40 -30.65 32.71
C HIS A 938 -27.09 -30.47 33.51
N ILE A 939 -26.20 -29.64 32.99
CA ILE A 939 -24.90 -29.30 33.61
C ILE A 939 -25.09 -28.64 35.00
N TYR A 940 -24.16 -28.92 35.92
CA TYR A 940 -24.14 -28.41 37.31
C TYR A 940 -25.40 -28.68 38.16
N LYS A 941 -26.18 -29.71 37.83
CA LYS A 941 -27.40 -30.09 38.54
C LYS A 941 -27.16 -30.39 40.03
N GLU A 942 -26.12 -31.17 40.33
CA GLU A 942 -25.76 -31.56 41.70
C GLU A 942 -25.21 -30.36 42.49
N GLU A 943 -24.40 -29.51 41.84
CA GLU A 943 -23.91 -28.26 42.45
C GLU A 943 -25.04 -27.29 42.80
N THR A 944 -25.99 -27.08 41.88
CA THR A 944 -27.12 -26.16 42.10
C THR A 944 -28.09 -26.70 43.16
N LEU A 945 -28.34 -28.02 43.21
CA LEU A 945 -29.07 -28.65 44.32
C LEU A 945 -28.37 -28.45 45.67
N CYS A 946 -27.05 -28.60 45.72
CA CYS A 946 -26.26 -28.33 46.94
C CYS A 946 -26.35 -26.84 47.34
N ALA A 947 -26.23 -25.92 46.38
CA ALA A 947 -26.41 -24.48 46.64
C ALA A 947 -27.82 -24.16 47.17
N LYS A 948 -28.88 -24.86 46.71
CA LYS A 948 -30.23 -24.74 47.28
C LYS A 948 -30.29 -25.24 48.73
N THR A 949 -29.72 -26.40 49.06
CA THR A 949 -29.76 -26.92 50.45
C THR A 949 -28.92 -26.07 51.41
N GLN A 950 -27.88 -25.39 50.92
CA GLN A 950 -27.07 -24.42 51.67
C GLN A 950 -27.70 -23.01 51.73
N GLY A 951 -28.92 -22.82 51.21
CA GLY A 951 -29.67 -21.56 51.32
C GLY A 951 -29.29 -20.46 50.32
N VAL A 952 -28.43 -20.74 49.33
CA VAL A 952 -28.07 -19.77 48.27
C VAL A 952 -29.23 -19.55 47.30
N PHE A 953 -29.96 -20.61 46.97
CA PHE A 953 -31.15 -20.55 46.12
C PHE A 953 -32.42 -20.78 46.94
N ARG A 954 -33.43 -19.94 46.72
CA ARG A 954 -34.81 -20.18 47.15
C ARG A 954 -35.42 -21.31 46.34
N GLU A 955 -35.33 -21.22 45.01
CA GLU A 955 -35.89 -22.18 44.08
C GLU A 955 -35.05 -22.34 42.82
N LEU A 956 -35.17 -23.53 42.22
CA LEU A 956 -34.50 -23.95 40.99
C LEU A 956 -35.56 -24.40 39.99
N TYR A 957 -35.63 -23.73 38.84
CA TYR A 957 -36.54 -24.07 37.76
C TYR A 957 -35.75 -24.53 36.54
N THR A 958 -36.29 -25.49 35.79
CA THR A 958 -35.65 -25.99 34.56
C THR A 958 -36.65 -26.17 33.43
N ALA A 959 -36.36 -25.55 32.29
CA ALA A 959 -37.07 -25.78 31.03
C ALA A 959 -36.39 -26.90 30.22
N TYR A 960 -37.16 -27.91 29.81
CA TYR A 960 -36.65 -28.98 28.94
C TYR A 960 -37.26 -28.86 27.54
N SER A 961 -36.39 -28.70 26.53
CA SER A 961 -36.80 -28.43 25.16
C SER A 961 -36.96 -29.67 24.27
N ARG A 962 -36.48 -30.84 24.71
CA ARG A 962 -36.49 -32.12 23.97
C ARG A 962 -36.66 -33.35 24.88
N GLU A 963 -37.23 -33.20 26.06
CA GLU A 963 -37.53 -34.33 26.94
C GLU A 963 -38.61 -35.22 26.28
N PRO A 964 -38.42 -36.55 26.19
CA PRO A 964 -39.47 -37.44 25.73
C PRO A 964 -40.77 -37.26 26.51
N ASP A 965 -41.89 -37.43 25.80
CA ASP A 965 -43.26 -37.43 26.36
C ASP A 965 -43.68 -36.15 27.10
N LYS A 966 -42.95 -35.03 26.92
CA LYS A 966 -43.30 -33.72 27.47
C LYS A 966 -43.39 -32.64 26.39
N PRO A 967 -44.25 -31.62 26.55
CA PRO A 967 -44.24 -30.46 25.67
C PRO A 967 -42.89 -29.74 25.80
N LYS A 968 -42.36 -29.32 24.65
CA LYS A 968 -41.16 -28.49 24.54
C LYS A 968 -41.35 -27.19 25.30
N LYS A 969 -40.53 -26.95 26.33
CA LYS A 969 -40.50 -25.68 27.08
C LYS A 969 -39.15 -24.98 26.96
N TYR A 970 -39.20 -23.66 27.05
CA TYR A 970 -38.07 -22.74 27.18
C TYR A 970 -38.16 -21.93 28.48
N VAL A 971 -37.12 -21.15 28.77
CA VAL A 971 -37.02 -20.35 30.00
C VAL A 971 -38.11 -19.28 30.07
N GLN A 972 -38.51 -18.67 28.95
CA GLN A 972 -39.63 -17.73 28.88
C GLN A 972 -40.98 -18.37 29.25
N ASP A 973 -41.20 -19.64 28.90
CA ASP A 973 -42.44 -20.34 29.25
C ASP A 973 -42.51 -20.53 30.77
N VAL A 974 -41.38 -20.91 31.40
CA VAL A 974 -41.26 -21.03 32.87
C VAL A 974 -41.49 -19.67 33.56
N LEU A 975 -40.94 -18.57 33.02
CA LEU A 975 -41.17 -17.22 33.55
C LEU A 975 -42.66 -16.86 33.54
N GLN A 976 -43.36 -17.09 32.43
CA GLN A 976 -44.77 -16.76 32.25
C GLN A 976 -45.71 -17.67 33.05
N GLU A 977 -45.45 -18.98 33.07
CA GLU A 977 -46.34 -19.99 33.69
C GLU A 977 -46.16 -20.11 35.22
N GLN A 978 -44.93 -19.99 35.72
CA GLN A 978 -44.58 -20.41 37.09
C GLN A 978 -44.04 -19.26 37.96
N LEU A 979 -43.52 -18.19 37.34
CA LEU A 979 -42.78 -17.15 38.04
C LEU A 979 -43.33 -15.73 37.86
N ALA A 980 -44.40 -15.52 37.10
CA ALA A 980 -44.92 -14.18 36.78
C ALA A 980 -45.11 -13.28 38.02
N GLN A 981 -45.76 -13.79 39.07
CA GLN A 981 -45.96 -13.03 40.31
C GLN A 981 -44.65 -12.76 41.06
N THR A 982 -43.72 -13.73 41.05
CA THR A 982 -42.40 -13.63 41.70
C THR A 982 -41.52 -12.59 41.00
N VAL A 983 -41.52 -12.58 39.67
CA VAL A 983 -40.81 -11.61 38.83
C VAL A 983 -41.36 -10.21 39.06
N TYR A 984 -42.68 -10.05 39.02
CA TYR A 984 -43.32 -8.75 39.28
C TYR A 984 -42.99 -8.21 40.68
N LYS A 985 -43.16 -9.04 41.72
CA LYS A 985 -42.86 -8.66 43.11
C LYS A 985 -41.38 -8.31 43.30
N ALA A 986 -40.47 -9.09 42.74
CA ALA A 986 -39.04 -8.81 42.80
C ALA A 986 -38.70 -7.43 42.22
N LEU A 987 -39.13 -7.16 40.98
CA LEU A 987 -38.84 -5.90 40.28
C LEU A 987 -39.53 -4.68 40.92
N LYS A 988 -40.81 -4.81 41.28
CA LYS A 988 -41.65 -3.67 41.66
C LYS A 988 -41.66 -3.36 43.16
N GLU A 989 -41.65 -4.37 44.01
CA GLU A 989 -41.77 -4.20 45.47
C GLU A 989 -40.44 -4.35 46.22
N GLN A 990 -39.52 -5.18 45.72
CA GLN A 990 -38.35 -5.64 46.50
C GLN A 990 -37.01 -5.06 46.03
N GLY A 991 -37.00 -4.16 45.04
CA GLY A 991 -35.76 -3.62 44.46
C GLY A 991 -34.90 -4.67 43.76
N GLY A 992 -35.49 -5.81 43.39
CA GLY A 992 -34.77 -6.98 42.87
C GLY A 992 -34.15 -6.77 41.50
N HIS A 993 -33.19 -7.64 41.19
CA HIS A 993 -32.40 -7.66 39.97
C HIS A 993 -32.70 -8.91 39.14
N ILE A 994 -32.68 -8.77 37.81
CA ILE A 994 -32.81 -9.88 36.86
C ILE A 994 -31.55 -9.94 35.99
N TYR A 995 -30.99 -11.14 35.85
CA TYR A 995 -29.83 -11.42 35.02
C TYR A 995 -30.22 -12.42 33.94
N VAL A 996 -29.92 -12.10 32.68
CA VAL A 996 -30.17 -12.96 31.52
C VAL A 996 -28.85 -13.22 30.79
N CYS A 997 -28.47 -14.48 30.59
CA CYS A 997 -27.21 -14.84 29.95
C CYS A 997 -27.39 -15.90 28.86
N GLY A 998 -26.70 -15.72 27.73
CA GLY A 998 -26.60 -16.71 26.65
C GLY A 998 -26.97 -16.15 25.27
N ASP A 999 -27.84 -16.87 24.56
CA ASP A 999 -28.20 -16.55 23.16
C ASP A 999 -29.06 -15.29 23.02
N VAL A 1000 -28.76 -14.47 22.02
CA VAL A 1000 -29.47 -13.21 21.75
C VAL A 1000 -30.97 -13.39 21.45
N THR A 1001 -31.35 -14.48 20.78
CA THR A 1001 -32.76 -14.80 20.49
C THR A 1001 -33.52 -15.11 21.78
N MET A 1002 -32.86 -15.86 22.68
CA MET A 1002 -33.41 -16.22 23.99
C MET A 1002 -33.58 -14.99 24.87
N ALA A 1003 -32.58 -14.10 24.93
CA ALA A 1003 -32.65 -12.86 25.69
C ALA A 1003 -33.81 -11.97 25.20
N GLY A 1004 -33.94 -11.78 23.88
CA GLY A 1004 -35.04 -11.02 23.29
C GLY A 1004 -36.43 -11.60 23.58
N ASP A 1005 -36.59 -12.92 23.70
CA ASP A 1005 -37.85 -13.55 24.08
C ASP A 1005 -38.13 -13.48 25.59
N VAL A 1006 -37.09 -13.55 26.42
CA VAL A 1006 -37.18 -13.31 27.88
C VAL A 1006 -37.58 -11.87 28.16
N LEU A 1007 -36.97 -10.88 27.50
CA LEU A 1007 -37.30 -9.46 27.64
C LEU A 1007 -38.77 -9.18 27.28
N LYS A 1008 -39.26 -9.67 26.13
CA LYS A 1008 -40.68 -9.56 25.74
C LYS A 1008 -41.63 -10.18 26.77
N THR A 1009 -41.22 -11.29 27.38
CA THR A 1009 -42.01 -12.01 28.39
C THR A 1009 -42.07 -11.23 29.70
N ILE A 1010 -40.94 -10.68 30.15
CA ILE A 1010 -40.88 -9.83 31.35
C ILE A 1010 -41.67 -8.53 31.11
N GLN A 1011 -41.55 -7.89 29.94
CA GLN A 1011 -42.39 -6.75 29.56
C GLN A 1011 -43.89 -7.10 29.59
N ARG A 1012 -44.29 -8.31 29.19
CA ARG A 1012 -45.69 -8.77 29.27
C ARG A 1012 -46.15 -8.97 30.72
N ILE A 1013 -45.35 -9.65 31.54
CA ILE A 1013 -45.61 -9.84 32.99
C ILE A 1013 -45.76 -8.47 33.68
N VAL A 1014 -44.87 -7.54 33.40
CA VAL A 1014 -44.89 -6.17 33.94
C VAL A 1014 -46.14 -5.44 33.46
N ARG A 1015 -46.38 -5.31 32.14
CA ARG A 1015 -47.57 -4.60 31.60
C ARG A 1015 -48.90 -5.16 32.12
N GLN A 1016 -48.98 -6.46 32.40
CA GLN A 1016 -50.17 -7.09 32.97
C GLN A 1016 -50.41 -6.74 34.45
N GLN A 1017 -49.43 -6.18 35.17
CA GLN A 1017 -49.53 -5.85 36.60
C GLN A 1017 -49.11 -4.41 36.99
N GLY A 1018 -48.43 -3.63 36.13
CA GLY A 1018 -48.09 -2.22 36.38
C GLY A 1018 -46.99 -1.63 35.48
N GLN A 1019 -46.65 -0.35 35.67
CA GLN A 1019 -45.50 0.30 35.02
C GLN A 1019 -44.23 0.22 35.89
N LEU A 1020 -43.07 0.07 35.25
CA LEU A 1020 -41.73 0.21 35.84
C LEU A 1020 -41.03 1.45 35.25
N SER A 1021 -40.11 2.03 36.03
CA SER A 1021 -39.14 3.04 35.62
C SER A 1021 -37.86 2.39 35.10
N ASP A 1022 -37.12 3.10 34.25
CA ASP A 1022 -35.76 2.70 33.85
C ASP A 1022 -34.79 2.81 35.04
N ASP A 1023 -34.51 1.67 35.67
CA ASP A 1023 -33.46 1.50 36.69
C ASP A 1023 -32.48 0.41 36.22
N SER A 1024 -31.20 0.55 36.60
CA SER A 1024 -30.08 -0.35 36.28
C SER A 1024 -30.13 -1.72 37.00
N ARG A 1025 -31.28 -2.40 36.96
CA ARG A 1025 -31.59 -3.66 37.68
C ARG A 1025 -31.94 -4.83 36.75
N TYR A 1026 -31.81 -4.63 35.45
CA TYR A 1026 -31.95 -5.66 34.42
C TYR A 1026 -30.61 -5.78 33.69
N HIS A 1027 -30.03 -6.98 33.71
CA HIS A 1027 -28.65 -7.26 33.31
C HIS A 1027 -28.63 -8.32 32.22
N GLU A 1028 -27.87 -8.10 31.14
CA GLU A 1028 -27.79 -9.02 30.00
C GLU A 1028 -26.32 -9.31 29.63
N ASP A 1029 -25.99 -10.61 29.46
CA ASP A 1029 -24.69 -11.10 29.00
C ASP A 1029 -24.91 -11.95 27.73
N ILE A 1030 -24.64 -11.35 26.57
CA ILE A 1030 -25.08 -11.87 25.27
C ILE A 1030 -23.91 -12.49 24.49
N PHE A 1031 -23.98 -13.81 24.25
CA PHE A 1031 -22.97 -14.58 23.50
C PHE A 1031 -23.14 -14.49 21.97
N GLY A 1032 -24.18 -13.80 21.51
CA GLY A 1032 -24.59 -13.77 20.11
C GLY A 1032 -25.47 -14.96 19.71
N VAL A 1033 -25.39 -15.37 18.43
CA VAL A 1033 -26.24 -16.44 17.86
C VAL A 1033 -25.60 -17.82 18.05
N THR A 1034 -25.83 -18.40 19.22
CA THR A 1034 -25.25 -19.68 19.65
C THR A 1034 -26.25 -20.84 19.64
N LEU A 1035 -27.56 -20.54 19.69
CA LEU A 1035 -28.64 -21.51 19.58
C LEU A 1035 -29.25 -21.48 18.19
N ARG A 1036 -29.47 -22.67 17.61
CA ARG A 1036 -30.16 -22.86 16.31
C ARG A 1036 -29.53 -22.05 15.16
N THR A 1037 -28.22 -21.80 15.22
CA THR A 1037 -27.51 -20.86 14.33
C THR A 1037 -27.87 -21.03 12.84
N TYR A 1038 -27.95 -22.26 12.33
CA TYR A 1038 -28.37 -22.52 10.94
C TYR A 1038 -29.80 -22.06 10.61
N GLU A 1039 -30.78 -22.45 11.43
CA GLU A 1039 -32.21 -22.11 11.27
C GLU A 1039 -32.42 -20.59 11.38
N VAL A 1040 -31.84 -19.98 12.41
CA VAL A 1040 -31.95 -18.54 12.71
C VAL A 1040 -31.27 -17.71 11.62
N THR A 1041 -30.03 -18.05 11.24
CA THR A 1041 -29.28 -17.32 10.21
C THR A 1041 -29.94 -17.40 8.84
N ASN A 1042 -30.42 -18.58 8.42
CA ASN A 1042 -31.09 -18.70 7.12
C ASN A 1042 -32.43 -17.95 7.07
N ARG A 1043 -33.22 -17.95 8.16
CA ARG A 1043 -34.45 -17.15 8.22
C ARG A 1043 -34.11 -15.65 8.11
N LEU A 1044 -33.22 -15.15 8.98
CA LEU A 1044 -32.84 -13.74 9.00
C LEU A 1044 -32.19 -13.28 7.69
N ARG A 1045 -31.37 -14.13 7.04
CA ARG A 1045 -30.79 -13.85 5.72
C ARG A 1045 -31.88 -13.73 4.65
N SER A 1046 -32.88 -14.60 4.67
CA SER A 1046 -34.01 -14.54 3.73
C SER A 1046 -34.87 -13.30 3.94
N GLU A 1047 -35.18 -12.96 5.20
CA GLU A 1047 -35.88 -11.73 5.60
C GLU A 1047 -35.10 -10.47 5.19
N SER A 1048 -33.77 -10.49 5.33
CA SER A 1048 -32.90 -9.35 4.99
C SER A 1048 -32.74 -9.17 3.48
N ILE A 1049 -32.66 -10.25 2.70
CA ILE A 1049 -32.67 -10.19 1.23
C ILE A 1049 -34.00 -9.61 0.73
N ALA A 1050 -35.14 -10.09 1.24
CA ALA A 1050 -36.45 -9.57 0.89
C ALA A 1050 -36.58 -8.06 1.21
N PHE A 1051 -36.13 -7.62 2.39
CA PHE A 1051 -36.09 -6.20 2.76
C PHE A 1051 -35.20 -5.36 1.83
N ILE A 1052 -34.06 -5.90 1.38
CA ILE A 1052 -33.18 -5.22 0.41
C ILE A 1052 -33.88 -5.11 -0.96
N GLU A 1053 -34.59 -6.15 -1.41
CA GLU A 1053 -35.34 -6.14 -2.67
C GLU A 1053 -36.55 -5.21 -2.65
N GLU A 1054 -37.25 -5.09 -1.52
CA GLU A 1054 -38.30 -4.09 -1.32
C GLU A 1054 -37.72 -2.67 -1.32
N SER A 1055 -36.68 -2.41 -0.50
CA SER A 1055 -36.07 -1.08 -0.40
C SER A 1055 -35.43 -0.55 -1.70
N LYS A 1056 -35.11 -1.43 -2.65
CA LYS A 1056 -34.64 -1.04 -3.99
C LYS A 1056 -35.77 -0.46 -4.86
N LYS A 1057 -37.01 -0.92 -4.69
CA LYS A 1057 -38.17 -0.41 -5.44
C LYS A 1057 -38.53 1.01 -5.04
N ASP A 1058 -38.42 1.34 -3.76
CA ASP A 1058 -38.69 2.67 -3.20
C ASP A 1058 -37.58 3.71 -3.51
N THR A 1059 -36.54 3.35 -4.28
CA THR A 1059 -35.44 4.26 -4.67
C THR A 1059 -35.32 4.54 -6.18
N ASP A 1060 -36.23 4.00 -6.98
CA ASP A 1060 -36.37 4.31 -8.42
C ASP A 1060 -37.55 5.27 -8.71
N GLU A 1061 -38.23 5.79 -7.67
CA GLU A 1061 -39.08 7.00 -7.70
C GLU A 1061 -38.34 8.23 -7.12
#